data_AF-A0AAD7ZIJ7-F1
#
_entry.id   AF-A0AAD7ZIJ7-F1
#
_cell.length_a   1.000
_cell.length_b   1.000
_cell.length_c   1.000
_cell.angle_alpha   90.00
_cell.angle_beta   90.00
_cell.angle_gamma   90.00
#
_symmetry.space_group_name_H-M   'P 1'
#
loop_
_entity.id
_entity.type
_entity.pdbx_description
1 polymer ?
#
loop_
_entity_poly.entity_id
_entity_poly.type
_entity_poly.pdbx_seq_one_letter_code
_entity_poly.pdbx_strand_id
1 'polypeptide(L)'
;KVVILLFIFKGKKAIKRCAQQNFRKTTDIKSRLEDVILGQGSARSEMMMRRKERNPPSPGWPGDRLRWRKEQMAYRPSSELPERPRAEIETDAHIEGNLATEVSFIILDTLERIVQVASQLDNLQSLLGVVLKVLLHALGRNQSTCVLQNMFATQRSLVFKFPNLLFDEETEQCADLCLRLLKHCSSNMSSVRSQASASLYLLMRQNFEIGNNFARVKMQVTMSLSSLVGTSSTFSEESLRRSLKTILVYAEKDTELQDTTFPEQVKDLVFNLHMILSDTVKMKEFQEDPEMLMDLMYRIAKGYQNSPDLRLTWLANMAQKHMERNNHTEAAMCLVHSAALVAEYLHMLEDQPHLPIGAVGFEKVSPNALEESAVSDDVLSPEEEGVCLGKDFTESGLTGLLEQAASSFHTAGMYEAINDVYSILIPIAEANRDYKKLANIHGKLHEAFTRVEQLQGKRVFGTYFRVGFYGSKFGDLNREEFIYKEPTLTKLPEIFSRLENFYAERFGQENIVIIKDSNAVDISTLDPEKAYIQITYVEPYFEAYELRHRVTYFDRNFNMKRFVYATPFTPGGRAHGELHEQYKRKTILTTANHFPYVKTRIQVIDRKQIVLTPIEVAIEDIQKKTMELGQATQQEPPDPKILQMVLQGCIGTTVNQGPMEIALVFLSELLEGQKPATKLQNKLRLCFKDFSKKCADALRKNKNLIGADQRDYQRELERNYHRFTGRLMPLITVNNVERLSHTSNK
;
A
#
# COMPACT_ATOMS: atom_id res chain seq x y z
N LYS A 1 -5.12 -19.53 -40.50
CA LYS A 1 -4.51 -18.31 -39.90
C LYS A 1 -4.37 -17.15 -40.90
N VAL A 2 -3.75 -17.33 -42.08
CA VAL A 2 -3.55 -16.25 -43.08
C VAL A 2 -4.86 -15.63 -43.59
N VAL A 3 -5.88 -16.44 -43.88
CA VAL A 3 -7.20 -15.96 -44.33
C VAL A 3 -7.87 -15.05 -43.28
N ILE A 4 -7.79 -15.41 -42.00
CA ILE A 4 -8.34 -14.61 -40.89
C ILE A 4 -7.65 -13.24 -40.78
N LEU A 5 -6.34 -13.17 -41.09
CA LEU A 5 -5.55 -11.93 -41.09
C LEU A 5 -5.91 -11.00 -42.25
N LEU A 6 -6.29 -11.56 -43.40
CA LEU A 6 -6.63 -10.81 -44.61
C LEU A 6 -8.04 -10.22 -44.59
N PHE A 7 -9.00 -10.89 -43.93
CA PHE A 7 -10.41 -10.49 -43.86
C PHE A 7 -10.82 -9.80 -42.55
N ILE A 8 -9.87 -9.23 -41.81
CA ILE A 8 -10.18 -8.47 -40.58
C ILE A 8 -10.94 -7.19 -40.96
N PHE A 9 -12.19 -7.08 -40.52
CA PHE A 9 -12.93 -5.83 -40.58
C PHE A 9 -12.22 -4.77 -39.73
N LYS A 10 -11.52 -3.83 -40.37
CA LYS A 10 -10.69 -2.80 -39.69
C LYS A 10 -11.50 -1.72 -38.96
N GLY A 11 -12.82 -1.86 -38.91
CA GLY A 11 -13.73 -0.91 -38.30
C GLY A 11 -13.77 0.42 -39.07
N LYS A 12 -14.75 1.26 -38.71
CA LYS A 12 -15.10 2.54 -39.33
C LYS A 12 -14.01 3.64 -39.17
N LYS A 13 -12.73 3.40 -39.49
CA LYS A 13 -11.67 4.44 -39.52
C LYS A 13 -11.88 5.44 -40.66
N ALA A 14 -12.47 5.03 -41.79
CA ALA A 14 -12.80 5.90 -42.92
C ALA A 14 -13.97 6.85 -42.61
N ILE A 15 -15.02 6.35 -41.96
CA ILE A 15 -16.21 7.14 -41.60
C ILE A 15 -15.88 8.19 -40.52
N LYS A 16 -15.00 7.90 -39.56
CA LYS A 16 -14.53 8.90 -38.58
C LYS A 16 -13.71 10.03 -39.25
N ARG A 17 -12.88 9.71 -40.24
CA ARG A 17 -12.14 10.73 -41.02
C ARG A 17 -13.07 11.61 -41.86
N CYS A 18 -14.08 11.01 -42.50
CA CYS A 18 -15.09 11.75 -43.25
C CYS A 18 -16.00 12.59 -42.34
N ALA A 19 -16.32 12.12 -41.13
CA ALA A 19 -17.05 12.89 -40.12
C ALA A 19 -16.22 14.08 -39.59
N GLN A 20 -14.93 13.90 -39.30
CA GLN A 20 -14.02 14.98 -38.88
C GLN A 20 -13.74 15.99 -40.01
N GLN A 21 -13.61 15.53 -41.26
CA GLN A 21 -13.48 16.41 -42.42
C GLN A 21 -14.75 17.22 -42.66
N ASN A 22 -15.93 16.60 -42.55
CA ASN A 22 -17.19 17.33 -42.68
C ASN A 22 -17.41 18.31 -41.53
N PHE A 23 -17.03 17.97 -40.29
CA PHE A 23 -17.10 18.89 -39.16
C PHE A 23 -16.23 20.14 -39.39
N ARG A 24 -14.98 19.92 -39.86
CA ARG A 24 -14.06 21.01 -40.26
C ARG A 24 -14.62 21.84 -41.41
N LYS A 25 -15.18 21.21 -42.46
CA LYS A 25 -15.84 21.91 -43.58
C LYS A 25 -17.04 22.73 -43.10
N THR A 26 -17.88 22.21 -42.21
CA THR A 26 -19.02 22.98 -41.67
C THR A 26 -18.61 24.12 -40.76
N THR A 27 -17.55 23.98 -39.95
CA THR A 27 -17.02 25.09 -39.14
C THR A 27 -16.40 26.18 -40.00
N ASP A 28 -15.71 25.80 -41.09
CA ASP A 28 -15.06 26.73 -42.03
C ASP A 28 -16.08 27.44 -42.95
N ILE A 29 -17.19 26.76 -43.29
CA ILE A 29 -18.33 27.38 -43.97
C ILE A 29 -19.08 28.31 -43.02
N LYS A 30 -19.25 27.91 -41.74
CA LYS A 30 -19.93 28.74 -40.73
C LYS A 30 -19.12 30.01 -40.41
N SER A 31 -17.79 29.91 -40.25
CA SER A 31 -16.93 31.09 -40.06
C SER A 31 -16.95 32.02 -41.28
N ARG A 32 -16.89 31.46 -42.51
CA ARG A 32 -17.02 32.26 -43.73
C ARG A 32 -18.40 32.90 -43.89
N LEU A 33 -19.47 32.22 -43.46
CA LEU A 33 -20.82 32.79 -43.46
C LEU A 33 -20.94 33.89 -42.39
N GLU A 34 -20.36 33.70 -41.21
CA GLU A 34 -20.28 34.71 -40.14
C GLU A 34 -19.50 35.94 -40.62
N ASP A 35 -18.37 35.79 -41.32
CA ASP A 35 -17.60 36.92 -41.90
C ASP A 35 -18.37 37.69 -42.99
N VAL A 36 -19.19 36.98 -43.78
CA VAL A 36 -20.06 37.58 -44.81
C VAL A 36 -21.27 38.28 -44.19
N ILE A 37 -21.86 37.71 -43.13
CA ILE A 37 -23.00 38.29 -42.40
C ILE A 37 -22.56 39.49 -41.54
N LEU A 38 -21.37 39.42 -40.93
CA LEU A 38 -20.77 40.52 -40.14
C LEU A 38 -20.22 41.66 -41.03
N GLY A 39 -20.31 41.53 -42.36
CA GLY A 39 -20.05 42.60 -43.31
C GLY A 39 -18.58 43.03 -43.43
N GLN A 40 -17.64 42.29 -42.83
CA GLN A 40 -16.21 42.64 -42.82
C GLN A 40 -15.51 42.40 -44.17
N GLY A 41 -16.15 41.69 -45.11
CA GLY A 41 -15.61 41.39 -46.45
C GLY A 41 -16.39 41.98 -47.64
N SER A 42 -17.29 42.94 -47.44
CA SER A 42 -18.04 43.53 -48.56
C SER A 42 -17.18 44.51 -49.38
N ALA A 43 -17.22 44.41 -50.71
CA ALA A 43 -16.55 45.32 -51.65
C ALA A 43 -16.85 46.82 -51.39
N ARG A 44 -17.95 47.12 -50.69
CA ARG A 44 -18.31 48.47 -50.22
C ARG A 44 -17.41 48.99 -49.09
N SER A 45 -16.96 48.13 -48.17
CA SER A 45 -16.06 48.49 -47.06
C SER A 45 -14.66 48.82 -47.56
N GLU A 46 -14.15 48.03 -48.51
CA GLU A 46 -12.88 48.27 -49.19
C GLU A 46 -12.88 49.58 -50.01
N MET A 47 -14.03 49.91 -50.61
CA MET A 47 -14.22 51.16 -51.36
C MET A 47 -14.33 52.40 -50.45
N MET A 48 -14.86 52.26 -49.23
CA MET A 48 -14.93 53.34 -48.25
C MET A 48 -13.58 53.67 -47.60
N MET A 49 -12.72 52.67 -47.37
CA MET A 49 -11.35 52.90 -46.88
C MET A 49 -10.50 53.66 -47.91
N ARG A 50 -10.69 53.40 -49.21
CA ARG A 50 -10.01 54.15 -50.30
C ARG A 50 -10.50 55.59 -50.49
N ARG A 51 -11.65 55.96 -49.91
CA ARG A 51 -12.21 57.33 -50.01
C ARG A 51 -11.69 58.28 -48.93
N LYS A 52 -11.03 57.77 -47.89
CA LYS A 52 -10.60 58.55 -46.72
C LYS A 52 -9.20 59.16 -46.85
N GLU A 53 -8.46 58.79 -47.91
CA GLU A 53 -7.14 59.38 -48.23
C GLU A 53 -7.20 60.16 -49.55
N ARG A 54 -7.31 61.49 -49.47
CA ARG A 54 -6.93 62.37 -50.58
C ARG A 54 -6.54 63.76 -50.08
N ASN A 55 -5.23 63.99 -49.95
CA ASN A 55 -4.61 65.31 -50.15
C ASN A 55 -3.34 65.09 -51.02
N PRO A 56 -3.13 65.85 -52.12
CA PRO A 56 -2.02 65.68 -53.07
C PRO A 56 -0.82 66.59 -52.67
N PRO A 57 0.44 66.39 -53.16
CA PRO A 57 0.80 66.97 -54.47
C PRO A 57 2.00 66.36 -55.24
N SER A 58 2.04 66.69 -56.55
CA SER A 58 3.24 66.99 -57.38
C SER A 58 4.21 65.89 -57.86
N PRO A 59 4.88 66.12 -59.01
CA PRO A 59 5.06 65.11 -60.04
C PRO A 59 6.46 64.46 -60.04
N GLY A 60 6.48 63.15 -59.79
CA GLY A 60 7.63 62.28 -59.96
C GLY A 60 7.26 60.87 -59.52
N TRP A 61 7.08 59.97 -60.50
CA TRP A 61 6.52 58.60 -60.39
C TRP A 61 5.00 58.55 -60.05
N PRO A 62 4.26 57.44 -60.23
CA PRO A 62 4.31 56.32 -61.18
C PRO A 62 2.95 56.12 -61.92
N GLY A 63 2.92 55.32 -62.99
CA GLY A 63 1.68 54.89 -63.66
C GLY A 63 1.55 53.37 -63.61
N ASP A 64 1.09 52.86 -62.47
CA ASP A 64 0.81 51.44 -62.25
C ASP A 64 -0.26 50.96 -63.24
N ARG A 65 0.19 50.24 -64.28
CA ARG A 65 -0.73 49.44 -65.10
C ARG A 65 -1.18 48.26 -64.25
N LEU A 66 -2.48 48.22 -63.95
CA LEU A 66 -3.19 47.08 -63.41
C LEU A 66 -2.75 45.78 -64.12
N ARG A 67 -1.90 44.99 -63.45
CA ARG A 67 -1.57 43.61 -63.83
C ARG A 67 -2.16 42.66 -62.79
N TRP A 68 -3.03 41.80 -63.30
CA TRP A 68 -3.73 40.70 -62.65
C TRP A 68 -2.89 39.90 -61.64
N ARG A 69 -3.41 39.65 -60.43
CA ARG A 69 -3.00 38.47 -59.63
C ARG A 69 -3.79 37.25 -60.10
N LYS A 70 -3.36 36.69 -61.23
CA LYS A 70 -3.79 35.38 -61.74
C LYS A 70 -3.37 34.22 -60.79
N GLU A 71 -2.58 34.51 -59.76
CA GLU A 71 -2.06 33.53 -58.79
C GLU A 71 -3.03 33.14 -57.67
N GLN A 72 -4.19 33.81 -57.53
CA GLN A 72 -5.22 33.37 -56.56
C GLN A 72 -6.23 32.37 -57.13
N MET A 73 -6.14 32.02 -58.41
CA MET A 73 -6.91 30.94 -59.02
C MET A 73 -5.97 29.84 -59.54
N ALA A 74 -5.34 29.12 -58.62
CA ALA A 74 -4.87 27.79 -58.93
C ALA A 74 -6.10 26.88 -59.08
N TYR A 75 -6.61 26.80 -60.31
CA TYR A 75 -7.51 25.73 -60.73
C TYR A 75 -6.77 24.41 -60.53
N ARG A 76 -7.01 23.72 -59.40
CA ARG A 76 -6.51 22.35 -59.21
C ARG A 76 -7.19 21.49 -60.28
N PRO A 77 -6.44 20.75 -61.10
CA PRO A 77 -7.03 19.71 -61.92
C PRO A 77 -7.77 18.76 -60.98
N SER A 78 -9.06 18.54 -61.22
CA SER A 78 -9.83 17.49 -60.54
C SER A 78 -9.21 16.12 -60.83
N SER A 79 -8.22 15.74 -60.02
CA SER A 79 -7.88 14.34 -59.75
C SER A 79 -8.31 13.97 -58.33
N GLU A 80 -9.25 14.71 -57.74
CA GLU A 80 -10.01 14.23 -56.59
C GLU A 80 -11.01 13.20 -57.15
N LEU A 81 -10.75 11.93 -56.86
CA LEU A 81 -11.76 10.87 -56.91
C LEU A 81 -13.09 11.45 -56.41
N PRO A 82 -14.23 11.17 -57.07
CA PRO A 82 -15.52 11.69 -56.60
C PRO A 82 -15.62 11.40 -55.10
N GLU A 83 -15.86 12.43 -54.27
CA GLU A 83 -16.18 12.20 -52.85
C GLU A 83 -17.39 11.27 -52.84
N ARG A 84 -17.14 9.97 -52.63
CA ARG A 84 -18.20 8.95 -52.62
C ARG A 84 -19.25 9.43 -51.60
N PRO A 85 -20.54 9.48 -51.97
CA PRO A 85 -21.62 9.81 -51.06
C PRO A 85 -21.45 9.01 -49.76
N ARG A 86 -21.70 9.62 -48.60
CA ARG A 86 -21.64 8.91 -47.29
C ARG A 86 -22.44 7.60 -47.31
N ALA A 87 -23.55 7.58 -48.05
CA ALA A 87 -24.37 6.40 -48.27
C ALA A 87 -23.60 5.28 -49.00
N GLU A 88 -22.83 5.59 -50.04
CA GLU A 88 -22.01 4.61 -50.77
C GLU A 88 -20.87 4.06 -49.91
N ILE A 89 -20.24 4.92 -49.09
CA ILE A 89 -19.19 4.49 -48.15
C ILE A 89 -19.78 3.60 -47.04
N GLU A 90 -21.00 3.87 -46.60
CA GLU A 90 -21.72 3.03 -45.64
C GLU A 90 -22.14 1.70 -46.25
N THR A 91 -22.66 1.69 -47.48
CA THR A 91 -23.00 0.44 -48.18
C THR A 91 -21.76 -0.40 -48.46
N ASP A 92 -20.66 0.20 -48.92
CA ASP A 92 -19.39 -0.52 -49.13
C ASP A 92 -18.88 -1.12 -47.82
N ALA A 93 -18.95 -0.37 -46.71
CA ALA A 93 -18.55 -0.88 -45.40
C ALA A 93 -19.48 -2.00 -44.89
N HIS A 94 -20.77 -1.96 -45.21
CA HIS A 94 -21.71 -3.03 -44.89
C HIS A 94 -21.45 -4.28 -45.73
N ILE A 95 -21.17 -4.14 -47.02
CA ILE A 95 -20.80 -5.26 -47.90
C ILE A 95 -19.49 -5.90 -47.43
N GLU A 96 -18.48 -5.11 -47.09
CA GLU A 96 -17.20 -5.60 -46.53
C GLU A 96 -17.43 -6.33 -45.19
N GLY A 97 -18.29 -5.80 -44.32
CA GLY A 97 -18.66 -6.44 -43.05
C GLY A 97 -19.42 -7.76 -43.22
N ASN A 98 -20.31 -7.84 -44.21
CA ASN A 98 -21.04 -9.06 -44.54
C ASN A 98 -20.11 -10.11 -45.15
N LEU A 99 -19.22 -9.72 -46.07
CA LEU A 99 -18.23 -10.62 -46.66
C LEU A 99 -17.29 -11.19 -45.58
N ALA A 100 -16.80 -10.36 -44.67
CA ALA A 100 -15.97 -10.82 -43.56
C ALA A 100 -16.73 -11.79 -42.62
N THR A 101 -18.03 -11.57 -42.45
CA THR A 101 -18.92 -12.47 -41.69
C THR A 101 -19.07 -13.83 -42.36
N GLU A 102 -19.36 -13.86 -43.67
CA GLU A 102 -19.47 -15.10 -44.45
C GLU A 102 -18.16 -15.90 -44.47
N VAL A 103 -17.02 -15.24 -44.70
CA VAL A 103 -15.71 -15.89 -44.63
C VAL A 103 -15.47 -16.53 -43.27
N SER A 104 -15.90 -15.86 -42.19
CA SER A 104 -15.76 -16.40 -40.83
C SER A 104 -16.68 -17.60 -40.58
N PHE A 105 -17.88 -17.64 -41.16
CA PHE A 105 -18.75 -18.81 -41.10
C PHE A 105 -18.19 -20.00 -41.90
N ILE A 106 -17.65 -19.76 -43.09
CA ILE A 106 -16.99 -20.83 -43.88
C ILE A 106 -15.81 -21.41 -43.10
N ILE A 107 -15.03 -20.56 -42.43
CA ILE A 107 -13.94 -21.02 -41.55
C ILE A 107 -14.51 -21.85 -40.40
N LEU A 108 -15.61 -21.42 -39.78
CA LEU A 108 -16.20 -22.17 -38.66
C LEU A 108 -16.75 -23.54 -39.10
N ASP A 109 -17.45 -23.60 -40.23
CA ASP A 109 -17.98 -24.85 -40.80
C ASP A 109 -16.87 -25.83 -41.19
N THR A 110 -15.79 -25.32 -41.79
CA THR A 110 -14.61 -26.15 -42.09
C THR A 110 -13.93 -26.68 -40.83
N LEU A 111 -13.82 -25.86 -39.76
CA LEU A 111 -13.31 -26.33 -38.48
C LEU A 111 -14.21 -27.40 -37.86
N GLU A 112 -15.54 -27.22 -37.90
CA GLU A 112 -16.48 -28.20 -37.35
C GLU A 112 -16.43 -29.53 -38.11
N ARG A 113 -16.31 -29.51 -39.43
CA ARG A 113 -16.09 -30.71 -40.25
C ARG A 113 -14.79 -31.42 -39.88
N ILE A 114 -13.71 -30.67 -39.63
CA ILE A 114 -12.44 -31.24 -39.17
C ILE A 114 -12.62 -31.92 -37.80
N VAL A 115 -13.32 -31.28 -36.86
CA VAL A 115 -13.60 -31.85 -35.53
C VAL A 115 -14.41 -33.14 -35.65
N GLN A 116 -15.43 -33.17 -36.50
CA GLN A 116 -16.24 -34.38 -36.73
C GLN A 116 -15.39 -35.54 -37.25
N VAL A 117 -14.48 -35.30 -38.21
CA VAL A 117 -13.58 -36.31 -38.76
C VAL A 117 -12.55 -36.76 -37.71
N ALA A 118 -11.96 -35.81 -36.97
CA ALA A 118 -11.01 -36.12 -35.90
C ALA A 118 -11.63 -36.94 -34.77
N SER A 119 -12.92 -36.72 -34.46
CA SER A 119 -13.66 -37.49 -33.45
C SER A 119 -13.86 -38.96 -33.83
N GLN A 120 -13.73 -39.31 -35.12
CA GLN A 120 -13.91 -40.68 -35.61
C GLN A 120 -12.58 -41.45 -35.73
N LEU A 121 -11.45 -40.78 -35.56
CA LEU A 121 -10.12 -41.32 -35.80
C LEU A 121 -9.22 -40.99 -34.60
N ASP A 122 -9.00 -41.96 -33.70
CA ASP A 122 -8.25 -41.79 -32.44
C ASP A 122 -6.84 -41.19 -32.62
N ASN A 123 -6.21 -41.38 -33.78
CA ASN A 123 -4.86 -40.89 -34.08
C ASN A 123 -4.77 -39.38 -34.43
N LEU A 124 -5.87 -38.62 -34.41
CA LEU A 124 -5.90 -37.21 -34.83
C LEU A 124 -6.08 -36.19 -33.68
N GLN A 125 -5.85 -36.57 -32.43
CA GLN A 125 -5.97 -35.65 -31.27
C GLN A 125 -5.10 -34.37 -31.41
N SER A 126 -3.91 -34.48 -32.01
CA SER A 126 -3.03 -33.31 -32.29
C SER A 126 -3.65 -32.28 -33.25
N LEU A 127 -4.58 -32.70 -34.13
CA LEU A 127 -5.30 -31.82 -35.05
C LEU A 127 -6.27 -30.90 -34.30
N LEU A 128 -6.81 -31.38 -33.18
CA LEU A 128 -7.80 -30.67 -32.38
C LEU A 128 -7.17 -29.47 -31.63
N GLY A 129 -5.92 -29.60 -31.18
CA GLY A 129 -5.14 -28.47 -30.66
C GLY A 129 -4.90 -27.37 -31.72
N VAL A 130 -4.70 -27.76 -32.99
CA VAL A 130 -4.60 -26.81 -34.11
C VAL A 130 -5.93 -26.12 -34.38
N VAL A 131 -7.04 -26.85 -34.35
CA VAL A 131 -8.40 -26.28 -34.48
C VAL A 131 -8.64 -25.25 -33.39
N LEU A 132 -8.31 -25.57 -32.14
CA LEU A 132 -8.43 -24.66 -31.00
C LEU A 132 -7.57 -23.40 -31.20
N LYS A 133 -6.31 -23.54 -31.63
CA LYS A 133 -5.42 -22.41 -31.97
C LYS A 133 -6.00 -21.50 -33.06
N VAL A 134 -6.70 -22.05 -34.06
CA VAL A 134 -7.36 -21.25 -35.11
C VAL A 134 -8.59 -20.54 -34.57
N LEU A 135 -9.40 -21.23 -33.75
CA LEU A 135 -10.59 -20.66 -33.11
C LEU A 135 -10.22 -19.50 -32.16
N LEU A 136 -9.18 -19.69 -31.33
CA LEU A 136 -8.65 -18.66 -30.44
C LEU A 136 -8.12 -17.45 -31.21
N HIS A 137 -7.40 -17.70 -32.31
CA HIS A 137 -6.95 -16.61 -33.17
C HIS A 137 -8.13 -15.80 -33.73
N ALA A 138 -9.21 -16.48 -34.14
CA ALA A 138 -10.40 -15.80 -34.66
C ALA A 138 -11.17 -15.05 -33.56
N LEU A 139 -11.27 -15.60 -32.34
CA LEU A 139 -11.86 -14.94 -31.16
C LEU A 139 -11.06 -13.72 -30.70
N GLY A 140 -9.74 -13.71 -30.95
CA GLY A 140 -8.86 -12.59 -30.65
C GLY A 140 -9.00 -11.38 -31.60
N ARG A 141 -9.74 -11.52 -32.71
CA ARG A 141 -9.99 -10.45 -33.69
C ARG A 141 -11.37 -9.81 -33.52
N ASN A 142 -11.58 -8.70 -34.20
CA ASN A 142 -12.87 -8.02 -34.24
C ASN A 142 -13.80 -8.77 -35.19
N GLN A 143 -14.71 -9.55 -34.63
CA GLN A 143 -15.71 -10.34 -35.37
C GLN A 143 -17.11 -9.72 -35.24
N SER A 144 -18.02 -10.11 -36.14
CA SER A 144 -19.44 -9.73 -36.01
C SER A 144 -20.11 -10.50 -34.87
N THR A 145 -21.22 -9.95 -34.36
CA THR A 145 -21.94 -10.56 -33.22
C THR A 145 -22.49 -11.94 -33.53
N CYS A 146 -22.99 -12.15 -34.74
CA CYS A 146 -23.56 -13.43 -35.17
C CYS A 146 -22.46 -14.50 -35.26
N VAL A 147 -21.29 -14.14 -35.80
CA VAL A 147 -20.13 -15.03 -35.84
C VAL A 147 -19.67 -15.38 -34.44
N LEU A 148 -19.53 -14.39 -33.54
CA LEU A 148 -19.12 -14.63 -32.16
C LEU A 148 -20.04 -15.61 -31.42
N GLN A 149 -21.36 -15.51 -31.60
CA GLN A 149 -22.31 -16.45 -31.01
C GLN A 149 -22.05 -17.90 -31.43
N ASN A 150 -21.85 -18.12 -32.74
CA ASN A 150 -21.58 -19.46 -33.26
C ASN A 150 -20.18 -19.94 -32.87
N MET A 151 -19.18 -19.05 -32.85
CA MET A 151 -17.83 -19.36 -32.37
C MET A 151 -17.82 -19.80 -30.90
N PHE A 152 -18.59 -19.13 -30.03
CA PHE A 152 -18.73 -19.56 -28.64
C PHE A 152 -19.46 -20.91 -28.52
N ALA A 153 -20.45 -21.18 -29.38
CA ALA A 153 -21.12 -22.48 -29.41
C ALA A 153 -20.14 -23.61 -29.82
N THR A 154 -19.34 -23.40 -30.87
CA THR A 154 -18.29 -24.35 -31.28
C THR A 154 -17.23 -24.51 -30.19
N GLN A 155 -16.80 -23.42 -29.54
CA GLN A 155 -15.87 -23.46 -28.42
C GLN A 155 -16.41 -24.30 -27.26
N ARG A 156 -17.67 -24.11 -26.85
CA ARG A 156 -18.27 -24.90 -25.76
C ARG A 156 -18.42 -26.37 -26.14
N SER A 157 -18.83 -26.67 -27.37
CA SER A 157 -18.92 -28.04 -27.89
C SER A 157 -17.56 -28.75 -27.84
N LEU A 158 -16.48 -28.05 -28.19
CA LEU A 158 -15.12 -28.58 -28.11
C LEU A 158 -14.70 -28.88 -26.67
N VAL A 159 -14.91 -27.95 -25.75
CA VAL A 159 -14.54 -28.12 -24.33
C VAL A 159 -15.32 -29.26 -23.69
N PHE A 160 -16.61 -29.38 -23.99
CA PHE A 160 -17.45 -30.44 -23.44
C PHE A 160 -17.10 -31.83 -24.00
N LYS A 161 -16.76 -31.92 -25.29
CA LYS A 161 -16.41 -33.21 -25.92
C LYS A 161 -15.00 -33.68 -25.59
N PHE A 162 -14.06 -32.75 -25.41
CA PHE A 162 -12.64 -33.03 -25.24
C PHE A 162 -12.03 -32.23 -24.09
N PRO A 163 -12.50 -32.43 -22.85
CA PRO A 163 -11.98 -31.69 -21.69
C PRO A 163 -10.49 -31.96 -21.45
N ASN A 164 -10.06 -33.22 -21.50
CA ASN A 164 -8.67 -33.63 -21.24
C ASN A 164 -7.67 -32.99 -22.21
N LEU A 165 -8.05 -32.74 -23.48
CA LEU A 165 -7.17 -32.05 -24.43
C LEU A 165 -6.84 -30.62 -23.95
N LEU A 166 -7.82 -29.90 -23.42
CA LEU A 166 -7.64 -28.52 -22.97
C LEU A 166 -6.91 -28.44 -21.64
N PHE A 167 -7.23 -29.37 -20.72
CA PHE A 167 -6.72 -29.34 -19.36
C PHE A 167 -5.42 -30.13 -19.17
N ASP A 168 -5.07 -31.10 -20.01
CA ASP A 168 -3.84 -31.86 -19.85
C ASP A 168 -2.80 -31.46 -20.91
N GLU A 169 -3.16 -31.39 -22.20
CA GLU A 169 -2.17 -31.23 -23.28
C GLU A 169 -1.89 -29.77 -23.71
N GLU A 170 -2.87 -28.87 -23.69
CA GLU A 170 -2.76 -27.52 -24.26
C GLU A 170 -2.98 -26.39 -23.22
N THR A 171 -2.15 -26.41 -22.15
CA THR A 171 -2.17 -25.45 -21.02
C THR A 171 -2.15 -23.98 -21.47
N GLU A 172 -1.26 -23.63 -22.39
CA GLU A 172 -1.13 -22.27 -22.94
C GLU A 172 -2.39 -21.81 -23.68
N GLN A 173 -3.08 -22.73 -24.36
CA GLN A 173 -4.31 -22.41 -25.09
C GLN A 173 -5.47 -22.18 -24.13
N CYS A 174 -5.50 -22.88 -22.99
CA CYS A 174 -6.45 -22.61 -21.91
C CYS A 174 -6.26 -21.18 -21.35
N ALA A 175 -5.00 -20.74 -21.18
CA ALA A 175 -4.68 -19.38 -20.75
C ALA A 175 -5.15 -18.31 -21.77
N ASP A 176 -4.82 -18.46 -23.07
CA ASP A 176 -5.29 -17.53 -24.11
C ASP A 176 -6.82 -17.55 -24.21
N LEU A 177 -7.47 -18.72 -24.06
CA LEU A 177 -8.92 -18.83 -24.03
C LEU A 177 -9.53 -18.01 -22.89
N CYS A 178 -9.04 -18.16 -21.66
CA CYS A 178 -9.51 -17.40 -20.50
C CYS A 178 -9.35 -15.89 -20.74
N LEU A 179 -8.22 -15.45 -21.29
CA LEU A 179 -7.97 -14.06 -21.64
C LEU A 179 -8.96 -13.54 -22.69
N ARG A 180 -9.22 -14.30 -23.77
CA ARG A 180 -10.20 -13.91 -24.79
C ARG A 180 -11.61 -13.84 -24.22
N LEU A 181 -12.01 -14.82 -23.40
CA LEU A 181 -13.33 -14.86 -22.78
C LEU A 181 -13.55 -13.68 -21.85
N LEU A 182 -12.58 -13.35 -20.99
CA LEU A 182 -12.65 -12.17 -20.12
C LEU A 182 -12.72 -10.86 -20.91
N LYS A 183 -11.96 -10.74 -22.00
CA LYS A 183 -12.06 -9.59 -22.90
C LYS A 183 -13.48 -9.43 -23.46
N HIS A 184 -14.12 -10.52 -23.89
CA HIS A 184 -15.51 -10.49 -24.39
C HIS A 184 -16.55 -10.30 -23.27
N CYS A 185 -16.26 -10.72 -22.03
CA CYS A 185 -17.07 -10.37 -20.85
C CYS A 185 -17.04 -8.86 -20.56
N SER A 186 -15.95 -8.16 -20.91
CA SER A 186 -15.85 -6.70 -20.82
C SER A 186 -16.48 -5.95 -22.01
N SER A 187 -17.12 -6.65 -22.96
CA SER A 187 -17.75 -6.02 -24.14
C SER A 187 -18.98 -5.19 -23.76
N ASN A 188 -19.19 -4.07 -24.45
CA ASN A 188 -20.39 -3.24 -24.26
C ASN A 188 -21.68 -3.93 -24.75
N MET A 189 -21.58 -5.01 -25.54
CA MET A 189 -22.73 -5.73 -26.10
C MET A 189 -23.22 -6.84 -25.16
N SER A 190 -24.49 -6.78 -24.74
CA SER A 190 -25.08 -7.74 -23.79
C SER A 190 -25.14 -9.18 -24.31
N SER A 191 -25.43 -9.37 -25.60
CA SER A 191 -25.50 -10.69 -26.22
C SER A 191 -24.15 -11.41 -26.20
N VAL A 192 -23.06 -10.70 -26.54
CA VAL A 192 -21.69 -11.22 -26.50
C VAL A 192 -21.27 -11.54 -25.06
N ARG A 193 -21.57 -10.64 -24.11
CA ARG A 193 -21.27 -10.86 -22.69
C ARG A 193 -21.92 -12.12 -22.14
N SER A 194 -23.21 -12.33 -22.42
CA SER A 194 -23.94 -13.51 -21.93
C SER A 194 -23.32 -14.81 -22.45
N GLN A 195 -22.98 -14.85 -23.75
CA GLN A 195 -22.34 -16.02 -24.36
C GLN A 195 -20.93 -16.28 -23.82
N ALA A 196 -20.11 -15.23 -23.64
CA ALA A 196 -18.79 -15.35 -23.06
C ALA A 196 -18.84 -15.80 -21.59
N SER A 197 -19.81 -15.29 -20.81
CA SER A 197 -20.02 -15.67 -19.41
C SER A 197 -20.43 -17.15 -19.29
N ALA A 198 -21.29 -17.63 -20.20
CA ALA A 198 -21.68 -19.04 -20.25
C ALA A 198 -20.51 -19.96 -20.62
N SER A 199 -19.67 -19.54 -21.58
CA SER A 199 -18.44 -20.26 -21.94
C SER A 199 -17.43 -20.32 -20.79
N LEU A 200 -17.28 -19.23 -20.04
CA LEU A 200 -16.38 -19.18 -18.89
C LEU A 200 -16.89 -20.04 -17.72
N TYR A 201 -18.20 -20.03 -17.47
CA TYR A 201 -18.84 -20.90 -16.50
C TYR A 201 -18.66 -22.39 -16.86
N LEU A 202 -18.87 -22.76 -18.13
CA LEU A 202 -18.66 -24.13 -18.59
C LEU A 202 -17.23 -24.61 -18.37
N LEU A 203 -16.22 -23.76 -18.62
CA LEU A 203 -14.81 -24.10 -18.35
C LEU A 203 -14.57 -24.42 -16.88
N MET A 204 -15.11 -23.61 -15.97
CA MET A 204 -14.99 -23.84 -14.53
C MET A 204 -15.68 -25.14 -14.13
N ARG A 205 -16.89 -25.38 -14.63
CA ARG A 205 -17.67 -26.58 -14.37
C ARG A 205 -16.95 -27.85 -14.85
N GLN A 206 -16.48 -27.86 -16.10
CA GLN A 206 -15.80 -29.03 -16.66
C GLN A 206 -14.48 -29.33 -15.96
N ASN A 207 -13.72 -28.30 -15.54
CA ASN A 207 -12.49 -28.53 -14.78
C ASN A 207 -12.80 -29.10 -13.38
N PHE A 208 -13.88 -28.65 -12.74
CA PHE A 208 -14.34 -29.19 -11.46
C PHE A 208 -14.81 -30.64 -11.55
N GLU A 209 -15.53 -31.03 -12.61
CA GLU A 209 -15.99 -32.41 -12.81
C GLU A 209 -14.82 -33.41 -12.96
N ILE A 210 -13.65 -32.96 -13.43
CA ILE A 210 -12.45 -33.81 -13.61
C ILE A 210 -11.68 -33.98 -12.29
N GLY A 211 -11.47 -32.89 -11.54
CA GLY A 211 -10.54 -32.85 -10.41
C GLY A 211 -11.14 -32.50 -9.05
N ASN A 212 -12.47 -32.35 -8.93
CA ASN A 212 -13.17 -31.80 -7.75
C ASN A 212 -12.65 -30.42 -7.27
N ASN A 213 -11.93 -29.70 -8.13
CA ASN A 213 -11.48 -28.32 -7.96
C ASN A 213 -11.31 -27.72 -9.36
N PHE A 214 -11.33 -26.38 -9.47
CA PHE A 214 -10.97 -25.68 -10.70
C PHE A 214 -9.83 -24.66 -10.50
N ALA A 215 -8.91 -24.94 -9.57
CA ALA A 215 -7.77 -24.08 -9.22
C ALA A 215 -6.98 -23.59 -10.44
N ARG A 216 -6.78 -24.47 -11.44
CA ARG A 216 -6.10 -24.11 -12.69
C ARG A 216 -6.85 -23.04 -13.48
N VAL A 217 -8.15 -23.22 -13.73
CA VAL A 217 -8.97 -22.19 -14.40
C VAL A 217 -9.06 -20.92 -13.56
N LYS A 218 -9.21 -21.05 -12.23
CA LYS A 218 -9.21 -19.95 -11.26
C LYS A 218 -7.97 -19.07 -11.39
N MET A 219 -6.78 -19.68 -11.46
CA MET A 219 -5.51 -18.99 -11.66
C MET A 219 -5.44 -18.31 -13.03
N GLN A 220 -5.76 -19.01 -14.11
CA GLN A 220 -5.69 -18.46 -15.47
C GLN A 220 -6.63 -17.26 -15.69
N VAL A 221 -7.84 -17.31 -15.13
CA VAL A 221 -8.79 -16.19 -15.13
C VAL A 221 -8.24 -15.01 -14.34
N THR A 222 -7.66 -15.27 -13.18
CA THR A 222 -7.08 -14.23 -12.31
C THR A 222 -5.89 -13.54 -13.00
N MET A 223 -4.96 -14.29 -13.59
CA MET A 223 -3.83 -13.73 -14.34
C MET A 223 -4.26 -12.96 -15.59
N SER A 224 -5.23 -13.51 -16.32
CA SER A 224 -5.79 -12.88 -17.51
C SER A 224 -6.44 -11.53 -17.20
N LEU A 225 -7.11 -11.42 -16.05
CA LEU A 225 -7.68 -10.16 -15.58
C LEU A 225 -6.58 -9.10 -15.34
N SER A 226 -5.48 -9.47 -14.68
CA SER A 226 -4.34 -8.58 -14.41
C SER A 226 -3.77 -7.98 -15.70
N SER A 227 -3.53 -8.84 -16.69
CA SER A 227 -3.03 -8.43 -18.00
C SER A 227 -4.00 -7.50 -18.73
N LEU A 228 -5.31 -7.80 -18.66
CA LEU A 228 -6.34 -7.03 -19.33
C LEU A 228 -6.46 -5.61 -18.76
N VAL A 229 -6.45 -5.47 -17.44
CA VAL A 229 -6.57 -4.17 -16.76
C VAL A 229 -5.32 -3.29 -16.96
N GLY A 230 -4.14 -3.91 -17.09
CA GLY A 230 -2.88 -3.21 -17.33
C GLY A 230 -2.67 -2.70 -18.76
N THR A 231 -3.27 -3.34 -19.77
CA THR A 231 -2.95 -3.08 -21.19
C THR A 231 -4.07 -2.46 -22.03
N SER A 232 -5.34 -2.61 -21.64
CA SER A 232 -6.48 -2.30 -22.52
C SER A 232 -7.08 -0.91 -22.26
N SER A 233 -6.95 0.00 -23.22
CA SER A 233 -7.55 1.35 -23.17
C SER A 233 -9.07 1.38 -23.42
N THR A 234 -9.64 0.29 -23.94
CA THR A 234 -11.08 0.13 -24.28
C THR A 234 -11.80 -0.84 -23.35
N PHE A 235 -11.37 -0.95 -22.09
CA PHE A 235 -11.91 -1.89 -21.13
C PHE A 235 -13.11 -1.30 -20.38
N SER A 236 -14.27 -1.98 -20.41
CA SER A 236 -15.46 -1.58 -19.64
C SER A 236 -15.59 -2.43 -18.37
N GLU A 237 -15.25 -1.80 -17.25
CA GLU A 237 -15.35 -2.39 -15.91
C GLU A 237 -16.79 -2.77 -15.55
N GLU A 238 -17.75 -1.87 -15.76
CA GLU A 238 -19.17 -2.10 -15.45
C GLU A 238 -19.72 -3.30 -16.22
N SER A 239 -19.32 -3.44 -17.49
CA SER A 239 -19.68 -4.58 -18.34
C SER A 239 -19.13 -5.89 -17.79
N LEU A 240 -17.85 -5.92 -17.39
CA LEU A 240 -17.25 -7.10 -16.77
C LEU A 240 -17.93 -7.45 -15.45
N ARG A 241 -18.24 -6.47 -14.61
CA ARG A 241 -18.94 -6.70 -13.34
C ARG A 241 -20.31 -7.35 -13.55
N ARG A 242 -21.05 -6.94 -14.58
CA ARG A 242 -22.33 -7.57 -14.95
C ARG A 242 -22.15 -9.02 -15.45
N SER A 243 -21.09 -9.28 -16.22
CA SER A 243 -20.75 -10.64 -16.66
C SER A 243 -20.44 -11.56 -15.48
N LEU A 244 -19.62 -11.12 -14.52
CA LEU A 244 -19.29 -11.90 -13.32
C LEU A 244 -20.55 -12.21 -12.48
N LYS A 245 -21.47 -11.25 -12.33
CA LYS A 245 -22.78 -11.50 -11.70
C LYS A 245 -23.60 -12.55 -12.45
N THR A 246 -23.54 -12.55 -13.78
CA THR A 246 -24.21 -13.59 -14.58
C THR A 246 -23.66 -14.98 -14.29
N ILE A 247 -22.34 -15.11 -14.10
CA ILE A 247 -21.69 -16.39 -13.76
C ILE A 247 -22.15 -16.90 -12.40
N LEU A 248 -22.28 -16.02 -11.40
CA LEU A 248 -22.85 -16.38 -10.09
C LEU A 248 -24.26 -16.95 -10.23
N VAL A 249 -25.10 -16.31 -11.05
CA VAL A 249 -26.47 -16.78 -11.30
C VAL A 249 -26.48 -18.15 -11.99
N TYR A 250 -25.50 -18.44 -12.85
CA TYR A 250 -25.36 -19.78 -13.45
C TYR A 250 -24.98 -20.82 -12.40
N ALA A 251 -24.03 -20.50 -11.51
CA ALA A 251 -23.64 -21.41 -10.43
C ALA A 251 -24.77 -21.68 -9.43
N GLU A 252 -25.61 -20.69 -9.12
CA GLU A 252 -26.75 -20.85 -8.20
C GLU A 252 -27.92 -21.63 -8.81
N LYS A 253 -28.05 -21.65 -10.13
CA LYS A 253 -29.14 -22.32 -10.85
C LYS A 253 -28.80 -23.75 -11.27
N ASP A 254 -27.54 -24.16 -11.18
CA ASP A 254 -27.13 -25.50 -11.55
C ASP A 254 -27.45 -26.49 -10.42
N THR A 255 -28.54 -27.23 -10.59
CA THR A 255 -29.04 -28.21 -9.61
C THR A 255 -28.12 -29.42 -9.47
N GLU A 256 -27.29 -29.74 -10.47
CA GLU A 256 -26.42 -30.93 -10.43
C GLU A 256 -25.23 -30.75 -9.48
N LEU A 257 -24.76 -29.50 -9.32
CA LEU A 257 -23.57 -29.16 -8.52
C LEU A 257 -23.92 -28.39 -7.24
N GLN A 258 -25.20 -28.22 -6.92
CA GLN A 258 -25.66 -27.40 -5.81
C GLN A 258 -25.21 -27.91 -4.43
N ASP A 259 -25.09 -29.23 -4.27
CA ASP A 259 -24.65 -29.89 -3.03
C ASP A 259 -23.12 -30.07 -2.94
N THR A 260 -22.36 -29.50 -3.88
CA THR A 260 -20.88 -29.56 -3.92
C THR A 260 -20.24 -28.25 -3.44
N THR A 261 -18.91 -28.24 -3.28
CA THR A 261 -18.14 -27.02 -2.97
C THR A 261 -18.01 -26.05 -4.15
N PHE A 262 -18.45 -26.44 -5.34
CA PHE A 262 -18.29 -25.65 -6.57
C PHE A 262 -18.94 -24.25 -6.50
N PRO A 263 -20.20 -24.07 -6.05
CA PRO A 263 -20.82 -22.75 -5.98
C PRO A 263 -20.10 -21.80 -5.03
N GLU A 264 -19.52 -22.32 -3.93
CA GLU A 264 -18.73 -21.55 -2.98
C GLU A 264 -17.41 -21.10 -3.59
N GLN A 265 -16.67 -22.02 -4.23
CA GLN A 265 -15.43 -21.68 -4.94
C GLN A 265 -15.64 -20.63 -6.06
N VAL A 266 -16.76 -20.72 -6.80
CA VAL A 266 -17.11 -19.72 -7.83
C VAL A 266 -17.44 -18.36 -7.20
N LYS A 267 -18.15 -18.35 -6.07
CA LYS A 267 -18.40 -17.11 -5.30
C LYS A 267 -17.11 -16.45 -4.85
N ASP A 268 -16.18 -17.22 -4.30
CA ASP A 268 -14.89 -16.72 -3.84
C ASP A 268 -14.03 -16.18 -5.00
N LEU A 269 -13.97 -16.90 -6.13
CA LEU A 269 -13.29 -16.39 -7.32
C LEU A 269 -13.90 -15.06 -7.79
N VAL A 270 -15.22 -15.00 -7.95
CA VAL A 270 -15.88 -13.78 -8.42
C VAL A 270 -15.68 -12.62 -7.45
N PHE A 271 -15.72 -12.88 -6.14
CA PHE A 271 -15.42 -11.88 -5.11
C PHE A 271 -13.99 -11.36 -5.24
N ASN A 272 -13.01 -12.26 -5.36
CA ASN A 272 -11.61 -11.89 -5.57
C ASN A 272 -11.39 -11.08 -6.85
N LEU A 273 -12.00 -11.47 -7.97
CA LEU A 273 -11.92 -10.73 -9.24
C LEU A 273 -12.57 -9.34 -9.12
N HIS A 274 -13.70 -9.23 -8.42
CA HIS A 274 -14.35 -7.94 -8.15
C HIS A 274 -13.48 -7.03 -7.29
N MET A 275 -12.83 -7.58 -6.26
CA MET A 275 -11.91 -6.85 -5.38
C MET A 275 -10.71 -6.34 -6.17
N ILE A 276 -10.01 -7.21 -6.91
CA ILE A 276 -8.88 -6.84 -7.77
C ILE A 276 -9.28 -5.74 -8.76
N LEU A 277 -10.42 -5.90 -9.42
CA LEU A 277 -10.93 -4.94 -10.39
C LEU A 277 -11.22 -3.58 -9.75
N SER A 278 -11.91 -3.58 -8.60
CA SER A 278 -12.22 -2.37 -7.85
C SER A 278 -10.96 -1.65 -7.38
N ASP A 279 -10.02 -2.40 -6.81
CA ASP A 279 -8.78 -1.83 -6.27
C ASP A 279 -7.87 -1.33 -7.38
N THR A 280 -7.84 -1.97 -8.56
CA THR A 280 -7.05 -1.48 -9.69
C THR A 280 -7.60 -0.18 -10.30
N VAL A 281 -8.92 0.03 -10.23
CA VAL A 281 -9.56 1.30 -10.65
C VAL A 281 -9.25 2.39 -9.64
N LYS A 282 -9.46 2.12 -8.35
CA LYS A 282 -9.06 3.03 -7.26
C LYS A 282 -7.57 3.36 -7.34
N MET A 283 -6.72 2.42 -7.73
CA MET A 283 -5.28 2.67 -7.89
C MET A 283 -4.98 3.77 -8.92
N LYS A 284 -5.80 3.92 -9.97
CA LYS A 284 -5.69 5.02 -10.94
C LYS A 284 -6.19 6.35 -10.38
N GLU A 285 -7.21 6.33 -9.53
CA GLU A 285 -7.79 7.51 -8.88
C GLU A 285 -6.89 8.05 -7.75
N PHE A 286 -6.20 7.18 -7.03
CA PHE A 286 -5.39 7.50 -5.86
C PHE A 286 -3.87 7.50 -6.16
N GLN A 287 -3.44 7.76 -7.40
CA GLN A 287 -2.01 7.79 -7.74
C GLN A 287 -1.22 8.87 -6.99
N GLU A 288 -1.90 9.96 -6.62
CA GLU A 288 -1.32 11.08 -5.87
C GLU A 288 -1.26 10.83 -4.36
N ASP A 289 -1.99 9.83 -3.83
CA ASP A 289 -1.99 9.46 -2.41
C ASP A 289 -0.97 8.33 -2.19
N PRO A 290 0.22 8.62 -1.62
CA PRO A 290 1.27 7.64 -1.53
C PRO A 290 0.90 6.46 -0.63
N GLU A 291 0.21 6.68 0.48
CA GLU A 291 -0.18 5.63 1.42
C GLU A 291 -1.35 4.79 0.90
N MET A 292 -2.38 5.42 0.32
CA MET A 292 -3.50 4.69 -0.28
C MET A 292 -3.05 3.87 -1.48
N LEU A 293 -2.14 4.41 -2.30
CA LEU A 293 -1.55 3.64 -3.40
C LEU A 293 -0.87 2.38 -2.89
N MET A 294 -0.06 2.46 -1.82
CA MET A 294 0.59 1.28 -1.25
C MET A 294 -0.41 0.29 -0.64
N ASP A 295 -1.48 0.76 0.02
CA ASP A 295 -2.54 -0.11 0.52
C ASP A 295 -3.29 -0.83 -0.60
N LEU A 296 -3.57 -0.14 -1.71
CA LEU A 296 -4.20 -0.72 -2.90
C LEU A 296 -3.28 -1.73 -3.58
N MET A 297 -2.00 -1.40 -3.77
CA MET A 297 -1.00 -2.32 -4.30
C MET A 297 -0.89 -3.58 -3.44
N TYR A 298 -0.87 -3.44 -2.12
CA TYR A 298 -0.84 -4.57 -1.20
C TYR A 298 -2.11 -5.42 -1.26
N ARG A 299 -3.31 -4.80 -1.32
CA ARG A 299 -4.58 -5.53 -1.46
C ARG A 299 -4.63 -6.32 -2.76
N ILE A 300 -4.19 -5.72 -3.86
CA ILE A 300 -4.09 -6.39 -5.15
C ILE A 300 -3.09 -7.56 -5.06
N ALA A 301 -1.90 -7.33 -4.49
CA ALA A 301 -0.91 -8.36 -4.26
C ALA A 301 -1.47 -9.52 -3.41
N LYS A 302 -2.27 -9.20 -2.38
CA LYS A 302 -2.92 -10.20 -1.51
C LYS A 302 -3.99 -11.00 -2.26
N GLY A 303 -4.72 -10.36 -3.18
CA GLY A 303 -5.64 -11.04 -4.10
C GLY A 303 -4.96 -12.06 -5.03
N TYR A 304 -3.63 -11.96 -5.21
CA TYR A 304 -2.81 -12.90 -5.98
C TYR A 304 -2.06 -13.91 -5.12
N GLN A 305 -2.45 -14.15 -3.86
CA GLN A 305 -1.79 -15.16 -3.00
C GLN A 305 -1.73 -16.55 -3.64
N ASN A 306 -2.73 -16.92 -4.46
CA ASN A 306 -2.77 -18.20 -5.17
C ASN A 306 -1.98 -18.21 -6.49
N SER A 307 -1.29 -17.11 -6.83
CA SER A 307 -0.45 -16.96 -8.02
C SER A 307 0.89 -16.34 -7.62
N PRO A 308 1.88 -17.17 -7.27
CA PRO A 308 3.13 -16.69 -6.68
C PRO A 308 3.94 -15.79 -7.59
N ASP A 309 3.97 -16.04 -8.91
CA ASP A 309 4.63 -15.15 -9.88
C ASP A 309 4.06 -13.73 -9.87
N LEU A 310 2.74 -13.60 -9.79
CA LEU A 310 2.08 -12.30 -9.70
C LEU A 310 2.31 -11.66 -8.32
N ARG A 311 2.15 -12.42 -7.23
CA ARG A 311 2.46 -11.94 -5.87
C ARG A 311 3.88 -11.37 -5.80
N LEU A 312 4.86 -12.10 -6.32
CA LEU A 312 6.27 -11.68 -6.38
C LEU A 312 6.45 -10.40 -7.20
N THR A 313 5.83 -10.31 -8.38
CA THR A 313 5.88 -9.12 -9.24
C THR A 313 5.32 -7.89 -8.52
N TRP A 314 4.22 -8.04 -7.78
CA TRP A 314 3.63 -6.93 -7.03
C TRP A 314 4.49 -6.51 -5.83
N LEU A 315 5.04 -7.46 -5.08
CA LEU A 315 5.97 -7.16 -3.99
C LEU A 315 7.23 -6.44 -4.50
N ALA A 316 7.77 -6.86 -5.65
CA ALA A 316 8.89 -6.19 -6.31
C ALA A 316 8.53 -4.76 -6.76
N ASN A 317 7.35 -4.57 -7.36
CA ASN A 317 6.86 -3.24 -7.74
C ASN A 317 6.67 -2.33 -6.51
N MET A 318 6.15 -2.88 -5.40
CA MET A 318 6.03 -2.16 -4.13
C MET A 318 7.40 -1.77 -3.56
N ALA A 319 8.38 -2.68 -3.61
CA ALA A 319 9.75 -2.40 -3.19
C ALA A 319 10.34 -1.24 -4.01
N GLN A 320 10.19 -1.28 -5.34
CA GLN A 320 10.66 -0.22 -6.22
C GLN A 320 10.01 1.13 -5.90
N LYS A 321 8.68 1.16 -5.66
CA LYS A 321 7.98 2.39 -5.27
C LYS A 321 8.45 2.95 -3.94
N HIS A 322 8.80 2.10 -2.98
CA HIS A 322 9.41 2.53 -1.71
C HIS A 322 10.84 3.06 -1.90
N MET A 323 11.64 2.43 -2.77
CA MET A 323 12.99 2.92 -3.11
C MET A 323 12.94 4.30 -3.78
N GLU A 324 12.01 4.52 -4.70
CA GLU A 324 11.78 5.84 -5.34
C GLU A 324 11.44 6.94 -4.32
N ARG A 325 10.87 6.55 -3.16
CA ARG A 325 10.49 7.46 -2.07
C ARG A 325 11.50 7.51 -0.92
N ASN A 326 12.66 6.85 -1.06
CA ASN A 326 13.68 6.70 -0.01
C ASN A 326 13.20 5.95 1.26
N ASN A 327 12.12 5.19 1.17
CA ASN A 327 11.64 4.31 2.24
C ASN A 327 12.35 2.94 2.17
N HIS A 328 13.66 2.95 2.41
CA HIS A 328 14.48 1.75 2.21
C HIS A 328 14.17 0.61 3.19
N THR A 329 13.66 0.91 4.39
CA THR A 329 13.26 -0.13 5.35
C THR A 329 12.08 -0.93 4.81
N GLU A 330 11.03 -0.26 4.35
CA GLU A 330 9.84 -0.89 3.78
C GLU A 330 10.16 -1.62 2.47
N ALA A 331 11.05 -1.07 1.64
CA ALA A 331 11.55 -1.75 0.44
C ALA A 331 12.27 -3.07 0.79
N ALA A 332 13.12 -3.05 1.81
CA ALA A 332 13.79 -4.25 2.30
C ALA A 332 12.77 -5.29 2.80
N MET A 333 11.72 -4.86 3.51
CA MET A 333 10.65 -5.75 3.96
C MET A 333 9.88 -6.38 2.78
N CYS A 334 9.57 -5.63 1.73
CA CYS A 334 8.97 -6.21 0.52
C CYS A 334 9.86 -7.31 -0.10
N LEU A 335 11.18 -7.09 -0.15
CA LEU A 335 12.14 -8.07 -0.66
C LEU A 335 12.28 -9.29 0.25
N VAL A 336 12.19 -9.11 1.58
CA VAL A 336 12.15 -10.21 2.55
C VAL A 336 10.90 -11.05 2.36
N HIS A 337 9.74 -10.44 2.16
CA HIS A 337 8.50 -11.16 1.83
C HIS A 337 8.62 -11.89 0.49
N SER A 338 9.19 -11.25 -0.54
CA SER A 338 9.50 -11.90 -1.83
C SER A 338 10.40 -13.13 -1.65
N ALA A 339 11.44 -13.03 -0.83
CA ALA A 339 12.35 -14.14 -0.54
C ALA A 339 11.67 -15.25 0.28
N ALA A 340 10.83 -14.90 1.26
CA ALA A 340 10.05 -15.86 2.04
C ALA A 340 9.05 -16.64 1.16
N LEU A 341 8.39 -15.95 0.22
CA LEU A 341 7.52 -16.57 -0.77
C LEU A 341 8.31 -17.58 -1.63
N VAL A 342 9.42 -17.15 -2.24
CA VAL A 342 10.25 -18.05 -3.07
C VAL A 342 10.76 -19.23 -2.25
N ALA A 343 11.18 -19.02 -1.00
CA ALA A 343 11.60 -20.09 -0.10
C ALA A 343 10.51 -21.11 0.20
N GLU A 344 9.27 -20.66 0.46
CA GLU A 344 8.12 -21.56 0.67
C GLU A 344 7.91 -22.48 -0.53
N TYR A 345 7.88 -21.92 -1.74
CA TYR A 345 7.68 -22.71 -2.96
C TYR A 345 8.87 -23.63 -3.29
N LEU A 346 10.11 -23.18 -3.06
CA LEU A 346 11.28 -24.05 -3.23
C LEU A 346 11.27 -25.22 -2.25
N HIS A 347 10.86 -25.00 -1.00
CA HIS A 347 10.72 -26.06 -0.01
C HIS A 347 9.61 -27.06 -0.36
N MET A 348 8.50 -26.60 -0.96
CA MET A 348 7.45 -27.48 -1.47
C MET A 348 7.93 -28.36 -2.65
N LEU A 349 8.85 -27.86 -3.47
CA LEU A 349 9.42 -28.58 -4.62
C LEU A 349 10.50 -29.59 -4.20
N GLU A 350 11.46 -29.15 -3.40
CA GLU A 350 12.60 -29.95 -2.95
C GLU A 350 12.93 -29.68 -1.48
N ASP A 351 12.84 -30.71 -0.65
CA ASP A 351 13.28 -30.64 0.74
C ASP A 351 14.81 -30.79 0.83
N GLN A 352 15.51 -29.67 0.68
CA GLN A 352 16.97 -29.61 0.80
C GLN A 352 17.40 -29.04 2.16
N PRO A 353 18.34 -29.69 2.89
CA PRO A 353 18.70 -29.30 4.25
C PRO A 353 19.44 -27.95 4.34
N HIS A 354 19.95 -27.42 3.23
CA HIS A 354 20.66 -26.14 3.17
C HIS A 354 19.73 -24.96 2.81
N LEU A 355 18.52 -25.24 2.34
CA LEU A 355 17.51 -24.23 2.07
C LEU A 355 16.72 -23.91 3.36
N PRO A 356 16.17 -22.68 3.49
CA PRO A 356 15.29 -22.35 4.59
C PRO A 356 14.04 -23.24 4.59
N ILE A 357 13.52 -23.54 5.78
CA ILE A 357 12.23 -24.22 5.99
C ILE A 357 11.12 -23.23 5.67
N GLY A 358 10.91 -22.98 4.38
CA GLY A 358 9.92 -22.06 3.84
C GLY A 358 9.95 -20.66 4.45
N ALA A 359 8.77 -20.06 4.63
CA ALA A 359 8.56 -18.75 5.22
C ALA A 359 8.95 -18.69 6.72
N VAL A 360 8.94 -19.83 7.43
CA VAL A 360 9.31 -19.91 8.85
C VAL A 360 10.78 -19.55 9.06
N GLY A 361 11.65 -19.85 8.09
CA GLY A 361 13.06 -19.45 8.11
C GLY A 361 13.29 -17.93 8.25
N PHE A 362 12.28 -17.13 7.93
CA PHE A 362 12.34 -15.66 7.94
C PHE A 362 11.75 -15.03 9.20
N GLU A 363 11.19 -15.80 10.13
CA GLU A 363 10.53 -15.29 11.34
C GLU A 363 11.45 -14.42 12.19
N LYS A 364 12.75 -14.77 12.26
CA LYS A 364 13.78 -14.00 12.97
C LYS A 364 13.95 -12.59 12.40
N VAL A 365 13.90 -12.46 11.07
CA VAL A 365 13.97 -11.16 10.38
C VAL A 365 12.66 -10.41 10.62
N SER A 366 11.53 -11.04 10.30
CA SER A 366 10.21 -10.46 10.58
C SER A 366 9.16 -11.54 10.80
N PRO A 367 8.38 -11.45 11.90
CA PRO A 367 7.22 -12.31 12.10
C PRO A 367 6.16 -12.15 11.01
N ASN A 368 6.15 -11.03 10.29
CA ASN A 368 5.18 -10.78 9.23
C ASN A 368 5.46 -11.65 7.98
N ALA A 369 6.66 -12.18 7.81
CA ALA A 369 7.00 -13.04 6.68
C ALA A 369 6.17 -14.34 6.63
N LEU A 370 5.62 -14.76 7.78
CA LEU A 370 4.70 -15.89 7.88
C LEU A 370 3.40 -15.68 7.08
N GLU A 371 3.08 -14.44 6.67
CA GLU A 371 1.93 -14.20 5.78
C GLU A 371 2.09 -14.82 4.39
N GLU A 372 3.32 -15.16 3.99
CA GLU A 372 3.63 -15.79 2.71
C GLU A 372 3.62 -17.33 2.80
N SER A 373 3.35 -17.90 3.97
CA SER A 373 3.26 -19.36 4.10
C SER A 373 2.05 -19.89 3.34
N ALA A 374 2.24 -21.00 2.63
CA ALA A 374 1.24 -21.66 1.82
C ALA A 374 0.32 -22.52 2.73
N VAL A 375 -0.59 -21.88 3.47
CA VAL A 375 -1.44 -22.55 4.48
C VAL A 375 -2.73 -23.16 3.91
N SER A 376 -3.07 -22.97 2.63
CA SER A 376 -4.36 -23.45 2.10
C SER A 376 -4.25 -24.76 1.30
N ASP A 377 -5.16 -25.71 1.55
CA ASP A 377 -5.37 -26.94 0.75
C ASP A 377 -5.63 -26.68 -0.76
N ASP A 378 -5.94 -25.43 -1.12
CA ASP A 378 -6.13 -24.94 -2.50
C ASP A 378 -4.82 -24.49 -3.19
N VAL A 379 -3.67 -24.50 -2.49
CA VAL A 379 -2.37 -24.20 -3.11
C VAL A 379 -1.96 -25.41 -3.93
N LEU A 380 -1.97 -25.23 -5.24
CA LEU A 380 -1.59 -26.19 -6.27
C LEU A 380 -0.37 -27.00 -5.83
N SER A 381 -0.47 -28.33 -5.89
CA SER A 381 0.69 -29.22 -5.81
C SER A 381 1.72 -28.75 -6.85
N PRO A 382 3.00 -28.56 -6.49
CA PRO A 382 4.03 -28.09 -7.42
C PRO A 382 4.20 -28.96 -8.67
N GLU A 383 3.66 -30.19 -8.62
CA GLU A 383 3.67 -31.19 -9.68
C GLU A 383 2.68 -30.89 -10.82
N GLU A 384 1.68 -30.02 -10.62
CA GLU A 384 0.74 -29.61 -11.68
C GLU A 384 1.29 -28.44 -12.51
N GLU A 385 2.07 -28.81 -13.54
CA GLU A 385 2.38 -28.09 -14.79
C GLU A 385 2.18 -26.56 -14.84
N GLY A 386 3.29 -25.82 -14.68
CA GLY A 386 3.45 -24.45 -15.18
C GLY A 386 3.39 -23.33 -14.15
N VAL A 387 3.17 -23.65 -12.88
CA VAL A 387 3.26 -22.72 -11.74
C VAL A 387 4.73 -22.58 -11.32
N CYS A 388 5.21 -21.37 -11.02
CA CYS A 388 6.60 -21.10 -10.59
C CYS A 388 7.70 -21.33 -11.64
N LEU A 389 7.41 -21.21 -12.94
CA LEU A 389 8.44 -21.22 -14.01
C LEU A 389 9.21 -19.88 -14.13
N GLY A 390 8.90 -18.89 -13.29
CA GLY A 390 9.60 -17.62 -13.26
C GLY A 390 11.09 -17.81 -12.96
N LYS A 391 11.96 -17.02 -13.62
CA LYS A 391 13.43 -17.06 -13.42
C LYS A 391 13.85 -16.86 -11.95
N ASP A 392 12.99 -16.20 -11.18
CA ASP A 392 13.21 -15.85 -9.79
C ASP A 392 12.89 -16.99 -8.81
N PHE A 393 12.13 -18.01 -9.21
CA PHE A 393 11.85 -19.22 -8.43
C PHE A 393 12.97 -20.25 -8.57
N THR A 394 14.20 -19.80 -8.31
CA THR A 394 15.40 -20.62 -8.32
C THR A 394 16.24 -20.27 -7.10
N GLU A 395 17.16 -21.16 -6.69
CA GLU A 395 18.12 -20.87 -5.62
C GLU A 395 18.91 -19.57 -5.90
N SER A 396 19.31 -19.35 -7.16
CA SER A 396 19.96 -18.11 -7.60
C SER A 396 19.05 -16.90 -7.40
N GLY A 397 17.77 -16.99 -7.79
CA GLY A 397 16.76 -15.95 -7.59
C GLY A 397 16.57 -15.60 -6.11
N LEU A 398 16.41 -16.61 -5.25
CA LEU A 398 16.33 -16.44 -3.79
C LEU A 398 17.56 -15.71 -3.25
N THR A 399 18.76 -16.13 -3.66
CA THR A 399 19.98 -15.46 -3.21
C THR A 399 20.06 -14.00 -3.67
N GLY A 400 19.60 -13.70 -4.89
CA GLY A 400 19.55 -12.34 -5.42
C GLY A 400 18.56 -11.44 -4.66
N LEU A 401 17.40 -11.96 -4.26
CA LEU A 401 16.43 -11.25 -3.43
C LEU A 401 16.99 -10.93 -2.03
N LEU A 402 17.63 -11.90 -1.39
CA LEU A 402 18.27 -11.73 -0.07
C LEU A 402 19.40 -10.68 -0.12
N GLU A 403 20.23 -10.68 -1.16
CA GLU A 403 21.29 -9.67 -1.33
C GLU A 403 20.74 -8.26 -1.53
N GLN A 404 19.66 -8.12 -2.31
CA GLN A 404 18.97 -6.84 -2.50
C GLN A 404 18.31 -6.35 -1.21
N ALA A 405 17.73 -7.25 -0.42
CA ALA A 405 17.16 -6.94 0.88
C ALA A 405 18.24 -6.44 1.86
N ALA A 406 19.37 -7.15 1.94
CA ALA A 406 20.51 -6.75 2.78
C ALA A 406 21.09 -5.39 2.37
N SER A 407 21.20 -5.12 1.07
CA SER A 407 21.63 -3.81 0.54
C SER A 407 20.65 -2.69 0.93
N SER A 408 19.34 -2.99 0.86
CA SER A 408 18.29 -2.03 1.24
C SER A 408 18.30 -1.74 2.75
N PHE A 409 18.51 -2.76 3.60
CA PHE A 409 18.69 -2.57 5.04
C PHE A 409 19.94 -1.78 5.40
N HIS A 410 21.04 -1.96 4.67
CA HIS A 410 22.26 -1.17 4.85
C HIS A 410 21.99 0.32 4.58
N THR A 411 21.34 0.63 3.46
CA THR A 411 20.95 2.01 3.11
C THR A 411 19.97 2.60 4.14
N ALA A 412 19.09 1.76 4.70
CA ALA A 412 18.14 2.17 5.74
C ALA A 412 18.76 2.38 7.14
N GLY A 413 20.02 2.02 7.36
CA GLY A 413 20.68 2.10 8.68
C GLY A 413 20.26 1.00 9.67
N MET A 414 19.60 -0.06 9.19
CA MET A 414 19.14 -1.23 9.96
C MET A 414 20.19 -2.35 9.90
N TYR A 415 21.37 -2.08 10.45
CA TYR A 415 22.52 -2.96 10.31
C TYR A 415 22.38 -4.32 11.00
N GLU A 416 21.66 -4.39 12.12
CA GLU A 416 21.43 -5.63 12.86
C GLU A 416 20.59 -6.63 12.04
N ALA A 417 19.57 -6.15 11.32
CA ALA A 417 18.73 -6.98 10.45
C ALA A 417 19.50 -7.63 9.28
N ILE A 418 20.63 -7.03 8.87
CA ILE A 418 21.50 -7.58 7.81
C ILE A 418 22.06 -8.95 8.26
N ASN A 419 22.39 -9.09 9.54
CA ASN A 419 22.88 -10.36 10.08
C ASN A 419 21.81 -11.46 9.99
N ASP A 420 20.57 -11.13 10.33
CA ASP A 420 19.46 -12.09 10.27
C ASP A 420 19.19 -12.51 8.81
N VAL A 421 19.24 -11.59 7.86
CA VAL A 421 19.10 -11.89 6.42
C VAL A 421 20.25 -12.77 5.92
N TYR A 422 21.50 -12.44 6.24
CA TYR A 422 22.63 -13.25 5.81
C TYR A 422 22.73 -14.60 6.52
N SER A 423 22.15 -14.75 7.71
CA SER A 423 22.06 -16.05 8.39
C SER A 423 21.29 -17.09 7.57
N ILE A 424 20.35 -16.64 6.72
CA ILE A 424 19.61 -17.48 5.77
C ILE A 424 20.46 -17.76 4.51
N LEU A 425 21.26 -16.79 4.08
CA LEU A 425 22.07 -16.89 2.85
C LEU A 425 23.34 -17.74 3.01
N ILE A 426 23.95 -17.74 4.20
CA ILE A 426 25.23 -18.43 4.46
C ILE A 426 25.14 -19.94 4.19
N PRO A 427 24.17 -20.70 4.72
CA PRO A 427 24.05 -22.15 4.46
C PRO A 427 23.94 -22.48 2.97
N ILE A 428 23.22 -21.64 2.21
CA ILE A 428 23.04 -21.77 0.76
C ILE A 428 24.38 -21.56 0.04
N ALA A 429 25.15 -20.54 0.42
CA ALA A 429 26.46 -20.26 -0.18
C ALA A 429 27.52 -21.32 0.17
N GLU A 430 27.46 -21.89 1.38
CA GLU A 430 28.33 -22.99 1.82
C GLU A 430 28.06 -24.28 1.04
N ALA A 431 26.78 -24.63 0.82
CA ALA A 431 26.39 -25.80 0.02
C ALA A 431 26.92 -25.71 -1.42
N ASN A 432 26.84 -24.51 -2.02
CA ASN A 432 27.36 -24.23 -3.36
C ASN A 432 28.89 -24.10 -3.44
N ARG A 433 29.59 -24.08 -2.30
CA ARG A 433 31.04 -23.83 -2.20
C ARG A 433 31.48 -22.52 -2.87
N ASP A 434 30.63 -21.49 -2.84
CA ASP A 434 30.96 -20.17 -3.36
C ASP A 434 31.70 -19.33 -2.31
N TYR A 435 33.00 -19.63 -2.17
CA TYR A 435 33.87 -18.93 -1.22
C TYR A 435 34.02 -17.43 -1.50
N LYS A 436 33.82 -17.00 -2.76
CA LYS A 436 33.88 -15.58 -3.13
C LYS A 436 32.68 -14.84 -2.56
N LYS A 437 31.49 -15.43 -2.67
CA LYS A 437 30.26 -14.89 -2.09
C LYS A 437 30.32 -14.88 -0.58
N LEU A 438 30.80 -15.95 0.05
CA LEU A 438 31.01 -16.01 1.51
C LEU A 438 31.96 -14.90 2.00
N ALA A 439 33.10 -14.68 1.32
CA ALA A 439 34.01 -13.60 1.68
C ALA A 439 33.34 -12.21 1.59
N ASN A 440 32.51 -11.98 0.56
CA ASN A 440 31.77 -10.73 0.40
C ASN A 440 30.70 -10.55 1.50
N ILE A 441 29.95 -11.61 1.83
CA ILE A 441 28.95 -11.59 2.91
C ILE A 441 29.62 -11.22 4.24
N HIS A 442 30.70 -11.90 4.61
CA HIS A 442 31.43 -11.60 5.85
C HIS A 442 32.06 -10.21 5.84
N GLY A 443 32.53 -9.71 4.68
CA GLY A 443 33.00 -8.33 4.54
C GLY A 443 31.90 -7.30 4.81
N LYS A 444 30.69 -7.51 4.27
CA LYS A 444 29.53 -6.64 4.52
C LYS A 444 29.04 -6.73 5.97
N LEU A 445 29.07 -7.91 6.58
CA LEU A 445 28.75 -8.09 8.00
C LEU A 445 29.74 -7.35 8.90
N HIS A 446 31.04 -7.44 8.60
CA HIS A 446 32.06 -6.69 9.31
C HIS A 446 31.82 -5.18 9.25
N GLU A 447 31.49 -4.65 8.07
CA GLU A 447 31.11 -3.24 7.93
C GLU A 447 29.85 -2.90 8.74
N ALA A 448 28.80 -3.73 8.66
CA ALA A 448 27.55 -3.53 9.39
C ALA A 448 27.77 -3.44 10.91
N PHE A 449 28.50 -4.39 11.51
CA PHE A 449 28.79 -4.37 12.94
C PHE A 449 29.69 -3.19 13.35
N THR A 450 30.65 -2.82 12.50
CA THR A 450 31.48 -1.63 12.71
C THR A 450 30.62 -0.35 12.73
N ARG A 451 29.62 -0.25 11.85
CA ARG A 451 28.68 0.88 11.84
C ARG A 451 27.78 0.91 13.07
N VAL A 452 27.34 -0.25 13.58
CA VAL A 452 26.53 -0.35 14.82
C VAL A 452 27.29 0.26 16.00
N GLU A 453 28.57 -0.06 16.15
CA GLU A 453 29.43 0.47 17.21
C GLU A 453 29.66 1.99 17.03
N GLN A 454 30.05 2.44 15.83
CA GLN A 454 30.34 3.85 15.55
C GLN A 454 29.14 4.79 15.72
N LEU A 455 27.93 4.28 15.42
CA LEU A 455 26.69 5.06 15.43
C LEU A 455 25.81 4.78 16.65
N GLN A 456 26.36 4.12 17.67
CA GLN A 456 25.65 3.87 18.92
C GLN A 456 25.15 5.19 19.54
N GLY A 457 23.85 5.25 19.83
CA GLY A 457 23.19 6.44 20.38
C GLY A 457 22.98 7.62 19.41
N LYS A 458 23.49 7.54 18.17
CA LYS A 458 23.32 8.59 17.14
C LYS A 458 22.29 8.24 16.07
N ARG A 459 21.95 6.96 15.91
CA ARG A 459 20.91 6.52 14.98
C ARG A 459 19.54 6.95 15.49
N VAL A 460 18.77 7.56 14.60
CA VAL A 460 17.38 7.91 14.85
C VAL A 460 16.53 7.01 13.97
N PHE A 461 15.59 6.30 14.57
CA PHE A 461 14.61 5.48 13.86
C PHE A 461 13.32 6.28 13.62
N GLY A 462 12.35 5.71 12.92
CA GLY A 462 11.10 6.41 12.58
C GLY A 462 10.30 6.85 13.81
N THR A 463 9.53 7.93 13.66
CA THR A 463 8.54 8.39 14.63
C THR A 463 7.16 7.86 14.30
N TYR A 464 6.33 7.61 15.31
CA TYR A 464 5.04 6.97 15.13
C TYR A 464 3.88 7.88 15.53
N PHE A 465 2.82 7.88 14.71
CA PHE A 465 1.62 8.67 14.94
C PHE A 465 0.37 7.81 14.73
N ARG A 466 -0.58 7.88 15.67
CA ARG A 466 -1.95 7.39 15.46
C ARG A 466 -2.70 8.43 14.63
N VAL A 467 -3.24 8.01 13.50
CA VAL A 467 -4.08 8.82 12.62
C VAL A 467 -5.44 8.14 12.48
N GLY A 468 -6.50 8.83 12.94
CA GLY A 468 -7.89 8.39 12.79
C GLY A 468 -8.64 9.29 11.80
N PHE A 469 -9.44 8.67 10.94
CA PHE A 469 -10.22 9.38 9.92
C PHE A 469 -11.71 9.32 10.26
N TYR A 470 -12.39 10.47 10.26
CA TYR A 470 -13.82 10.55 10.55
C TYR A 470 -14.52 11.48 9.55
N GLY A 471 -15.61 11.01 8.97
CA GLY A 471 -16.40 11.76 7.99
C GLY A 471 -16.66 10.94 6.73
N SER A 472 -17.86 11.09 6.17
CA SER A 472 -18.31 10.33 4.99
C SER A 472 -17.44 10.58 3.75
N LYS A 473 -16.80 11.75 3.65
CA LYS A 473 -15.88 12.14 2.56
C LYS A 473 -14.66 11.23 2.43
N PHE A 474 -14.26 10.55 3.50
CA PHE A 474 -13.13 9.62 3.49
C PHE A 474 -13.46 8.23 2.89
N GLY A 475 -14.73 7.93 2.61
CA GLY A 475 -15.14 6.65 2.01
C GLY A 475 -14.69 5.46 2.87
N ASP A 476 -13.88 4.57 2.27
CA ASP A 476 -13.33 3.37 2.92
C ASP A 476 -12.49 3.66 4.18
N LEU A 477 -11.92 4.87 4.29
CA LEU A 477 -11.11 5.25 5.46
C LEU A 477 -11.97 5.73 6.64
N ASN A 478 -13.27 5.96 6.45
CA ASN A 478 -14.11 6.52 7.50
C ASN A 478 -14.20 5.54 8.69
N ARG A 479 -13.88 6.05 9.88
CA ARG A 479 -13.80 5.32 11.17
C ARG A 479 -12.64 4.36 11.29
N GLU A 480 -11.69 4.42 10.37
CA GLU A 480 -10.47 3.63 10.44
C GLU A 480 -9.35 4.40 11.15
N GLU A 481 -8.60 3.66 11.97
CA GLU A 481 -7.43 4.17 12.69
C GLU A 481 -6.18 3.42 12.26
N PHE A 482 -5.12 4.17 12.00
CA PHE A 482 -3.84 3.63 11.57
C PHE A 482 -2.71 4.17 12.45
N ILE A 483 -1.67 3.37 12.63
CA ILE A 483 -0.37 3.86 13.05
C ILE A 483 0.45 4.16 11.81
N TYR A 484 0.94 5.38 11.71
CA TYR A 484 1.85 5.86 10.67
C TYR A 484 3.28 5.82 11.19
N LYS A 485 4.18 5.24 10.39
CA LYS A 485 5.62 5.36 10.57
C LYS A 485 6.12 6.48 9.67
N GLU A 486 6.61 7.53 10.31
CA GLU A 486 7.22 8.68 9.64
C GLU A 486 8.74 8.58 9.64
N PRO A 487 9.42 9.27 8.70
CA PRO A 487 10.87 9.43 8.72
C PRO A 487 11.39 10.03 10.04
N THR A 488 12.68 9.80 10.29
CA THR A 488 13.32 9.74 11.60
C THR A 488 12.99 10.83 12.64
N LEU A 489 12.81 12.10 12.26
CA LEU A 489 12.60 13.21 13.21
C LEU A 489 11.34 14.04 12.93
N THR A 490 10.35 13.46 12.25
CA THR A 490 9.11 14.17 11.95
C THR A 490 8.40 14.57 13.23
N LYS A 491 8.10 15.86 13.38
CA LYS A 491 7.38 16.40 14.54
C LYS A 491 5.88 16.45 14.27
N LEU A 492 5.08 16.50 15.35
CA LEU A 492 3.62 16.64 15.26
C LEU A 492 3.15 17.75 14.29
N PRO A 493 3.69 18.99 14.32
CA PRO A 493 3.28 20.04 13.40
C PRO A 493 3.50 19.72 11.91
N GLU A 494 4.52 18.94 11.59
CA GLU A 494 4.87 18.60 10.20
C GLU A 494 3.88 17.60 9.62
N ILE A 495 3.50 16.57 10.40
CA ILE A 495 2.46 15.63 9.96
C ILE A 495 1.07 16.29 9.92
N PHE A 496 0.78 17.21 10.86
CA PHE A 496 -0.45 18.00 10.84
C PHE A 496 -0.56 18.78 9.52
N SER A 497 0.44 19.60 9.20
CA SER A 497 0.40 20.43 7.98
C SER A 497 0.43 19.59 6.71
N ARG A 498 1.19 18.48 6.67
CA ARG A 498 1.24 17.61 5.49
C ARG A 498 -0.12 16.98 5.20
N LEU A 499 -0.77 16.38 6.20
CA LEU A 499 -2.08 15.75 6.00
C LEU A 499 -3.19 16.78 5.79
N GLU A 500 -3.13 17.93 6.48
CA GLU A 500 -4.06 19.04 6.25
C GLU A 500 -4.01 19.52 4.80
N ASN A 501 -2.82 19.86 4.32
CA ASN A 501 -2.62 20.37 2.95
C ASN A 501 -3.05 19.33 1.91
N PHE A 502 -2.62 18.07 2.10
CA PHE A 502 -2.94 17.00 1.16
C PHE A 502 -4.44 16.77 1.00
N TYR A 503 -5.18 16.68 2.11
CA TYR A 503 -6.62 16.50 2.02
C TYR A 503 -7.33 17.82 1.66
N ALA A 504 -6.80 18.99 2.02
CA ALA A 504 -7.36 20.29 1.66
C ALA A 504 -7.37 20.53 0.15
N GLU A 505 -6.34 20.07 -0.56
CA GLU A 505 -6.30 20.08 -2.02
C GLU A 505 -7.40 19.20 -2.62
N ARG A 506 -7.76 18.09 -1.97
CA ARG A 506 -8.79 17.15 -2.46
C ARG A 506 -10.23 17.55 -2.12
N PHE A 507 -10.49 17.97 -0.88
CA PHE A 507 -11.84 18.20 -0.37
C PHE A 507 -12.19 19.68 -0.21
N GLY A 508 -11.22 20.58 -0.37
CA GLY A 508 -11.35 22.00 -0.06
C GLY A 508 -10.99 22.31 1.40
N GLN A 509 -10.29 23.41 1.62
CA GLN A 509 -9.72 23.77 2.92
C GLN A 509 -10.78 24.01 4.02
N GLU A 510 -11.99 24.44 3.65
CA GLU A 510 -13.10 24.67 4.61
C GLU A 510 -13.72 23.37 5.14
N ASN A 511 -13.49 22.26 4.43
CA ASN A 511 -14.11 20.98 4.71
C ASN A 511 -13.26 20.09 5.62
N ILE A 512 -12.05 20.51 5.99
CA ILE A 512 -11.13 19.70 6.79
C ILE A 512 -10.85 20.33 8.13
N VAL A 513 -10.89 19.49 9.16
CA VAL A 513 -10.62 19.90 10.53
C VAL A 513 -9.71 18.87 11.19
N ILE A 514 -8.58 19.35 11.71
CA ILE A 514 -7.69 18.53 12.52
C ILE A 514 -8.17 18.52 13.98
N ILE A 515 -8.44 17.33 14.50
CA ILE A 515 -8.70 17.11 15.92
C ILE A 515 -7.36 16.99 16.64
N LYS A 516 -7.06 18.00 17.47
CA LYS A 516 -5.84 18.03 18.31
C LYS A 516 -5.99 17.26 19.62
N ASP A 517 -7.23 17.01 20.05
CA ASP A 517 -7.49 16.19 21.24
C ASP A 517 -7.17 14.72 20.93
N SER A 518 -6.56 14.03 21.89
CA SER A 518 -6.21 12.61 21.81
C SER A 518 -7.33 11.69 22.34
N ASN A 519 -8.36 12.25 22.98
CA ASN A 519 -9.52 11.52 23.50
C ASN A 519 -10.28 10.73 22.42
N ALA A 520 -11.09 9.77 22.86
CA ALA A 520 -12.01 9.09 21.95
C ALA A 520 -13.00 10.10 21.37
N VAL A 521 -13.10 10.12 20.04
CA VAL A 521 -13.93 11.08 19.33
C VAL A 521 -15.38 10.62 19.35
N ASP A 522 -16.27 11.47 19.87
CA ASP A 522 -17.71 11.22 19.83
C ASP A 522 -18.27 11.68 18.47
N ILE A 523 -18.68 10.70 17.66
CA ILE A 523 -19.18 10.92 16.30
C ILE A 523 -20.43 11.78 16.29
N SER A 524 -21.25 11.73 17.36
CA SER A 524 -22.49 12.50 17.45
C SER A 524 -22.26 14.01 17.50
N THR A 525 -21.07 14.44 17.92
CA THR A 525 -20.69 15.85 18.04
C THR A 525 -20.08 16.43 16.77
N LEU A 526 -19.74 15.59 15.79
CA LEU A 526 -19.07 15.98 14.55
C LEU A 526 -20.07 16.37 13.47
N ASP A 527 -19.68 17.35 12.65
CA ASP A 527 -20.45 17.77 11.48
C ASP A 527 -20.34 16.72 10.36
N PRO A 528 -21.45 16.11 9.89
CA PRO A 528 -21.42 15.11 8.82
C PRO A 528 -20.86 15.61 7.48
N GLU A 529 -20.89 16.93 7.22
CA GLU A 529 -20.38 17.51 5.97
C GLU A 529 -18.86 17.73 5.97
N LYS A 530 -18.22 17.66 7.14
CA LYS A 530 -16.78 17.88 7.30
C LYS A 530 -16.00 16.59 7.44
N ALA A 531 -14.72 16.69 7.07
CA ALA A 531 -13.73 15.63 7.16
C ALA A 531 -12.80 15.93 8.34
N TYR A 532 -12.81 15.06 9.34
CA TYR A 532 -12.01 15.19 10.54
C TYR A 532 -10.86 14.20 10.55
N ILE A 533 -9.66 14.69 10.84
CA ILE A 533 -8.46 13.86 10.99
C ILE A 533 -7.93 14.06 12.40
N GLN A 534 -7.79 12.97 13.15
CA GLN A 534 -7.25 12.99 14.49
C GLN A 534 -5.84 12.43 14.49
N ILE A 535 -4.86 13.23 14.88
CA ILE A 535 -3.44 12.82 14.88
C ILE A 535 -2.89 12.90 16.30
N THR A 536 -2.22 11.84 16.73
CA THR A 536 -1.66 11.74 18.09
C THR A 536 -0.32 11.04 18.05
N TYR A 537 0.68 11.62 18.71
CA TYR A 537 1.99 11.00 18.85
C TYR A 537 1.90 9.76 19.72
N VAL A 538 2.53 8.67 19.28
CA VAL A 538 2.57 7.41 20.03
C VAL A 538 4.01 6.91 20.17
N GLU A 539 4.29 6.26 21.28
CA GLU A 539 5.59 5.62 21.54
C GLU A 539 5.45 4.09 21.47
N PRO A 540 6.50 3.35 21.08
CA PRO A 540 6.50 1.90 21.16
C PRO A 540 6.24 1.42 22.59
N TYR A 541 5.34 0.46 22.76
CA TYR A 541 4.98 -0.10 24.06
C TYR A 541 5.47 -1.55 24.20
N PHE A 542 6.17 -1.81 25.31
CA PHE A 542 6.66 -3.14 25.66
C PHE A 542 6.28 -3.47 27.10
N GLU A 543 5.95 -4.73 27.33
CA GLU A 543 5.74 -5.23 28.69
C GLU A 543 7.06 -5.49 29.42
N ALA A 544 7.00 -5.59 30.75
CA ALA A 544 8.18 -5.75 31.59
C ALA A 544 9.00 -7.02 31.28
N TYR A 545 8.37 -8.08 30.76
CA TYR A 545 9.08 -9.29 30.34
C TYR A 545 9.78 -9.13 28.98
N GLU A 546 9.20 -8.35 28.06
CA GLU A 546 9.80 -8.07 26.74
C GLU A 546 11.02 -7.18 26.87
N LEU A 547 10.96 -6.18 27.76
CA LEU A 547 12.08 -5.28 28.05
C LEU A 547 13.32 -5.99 28.60
N ARG A 548 13.18 -7.22 29.11
CA ARG A 548 14.33 -8.05 29.54
C ARG A 548 15.14 -8.58 28.36
N HIS A 549 14.48 -8.85 27.24
CA HIS A 549 15.09 -9.37 26.02
C HIS A 549 15.46 -8.23 25.05
N ARG A 550 14.69 -7.13 25.07
CA ARG A 550 14.91 -5.93 24.24
C ARG A 550 15.79 -4.91 24.96
N VAL A 551 17.08 -5.24 25.03
CA VAL A 551 18.08 -4.43 25.73
C VAL A 551 18.53 -3.25 24.88
N THR A 552 18.77 -3.47 23.58
CA THR A 552 19.35 -2.45 22.72
C THR A 552 18.32 -1.44 22.22
N TYR A 553 18.80 -0.30 21.74
CA TYR A 553 17.94 0.72 21.14
C TYR A 553 17.30 0.23 19.84
N PHE A 554 17.99 -0.63 19.06
CA PHE A 554 17.45 -1.26 17.86
C PHE A 554 16.32 -2.24 18.21
N ASP A 555 16.49 -3.10 19.22
CA ASP A 555 15.46 -4.07 19.61
C ASP A 555 14.17 -3.40 20.06
N ARG A 556 14.23 -2.15 20.54
CA ARG A 556 13.04 -1.37 20.93
C ARG A 556 12.39 -0.64 19.77
N ASN A 557 13.00 -0.65 18.59
CA ASN A 557 12.52 0.05 17.38
C ASN A 557 12.25 -0.90 16.20
N PHE A 558 12.51 -2.20 16.36
CA PHE A 558 12.36 -3.21 15.31
C PHE A 558 11.42 -4.34 15.77
N ASN A 559 10.60 -4.87 14.86
CA ASN A 559 9.54 -5.86 15.13
C ASN A 559 8.62 -5.44 16.29
N MET A 560 7.99 -4.27 16.14
CA MET A 560 7.09 -3.68 17.14
C MET A 560 5.63 -3.82 16.74
N LYS A 561 4.76 -4.22 17.67
CA LYS A 561 3.31 -4.36 17.40
C LYS A 561 2.43 -3.41 18.21
N ARG A 562 2.95 -2.90 19.33
CA ARG A 562 2.17 -2.15 20.32
C ARG A 562 2.70 -0.75 20.49
N PHE A 563 1.78 0.18 20.63
CA PHE A 563 2.04 1.60 20.75
C PHE A 563 1.24 2.18 21.90
N VAL A 564 1.77 3.16 22.61
CA VAL A 564 1.10 3.82 23.74
C VAL A 564 1.10 5.33 23.57
N TYR A 565 -0.02 5.95 23.92
CA TYR A 565 -0.09 7.37 24.21
C TYR A 565 -0.80 7.59 25.54
N ALA A 566 -0.49 8.72 26.17
CA ALA A 566 -1.06 9.11 27.45
C ALA A 566 -1.93 10.36 27.28
N THR A 567 -3.15 10.32 27.79
CA THR A 567 -4.07 11.45 27.80
C THR A 567 -4.34 11.87 29.25
N PRO A 568 -3.95 13.09 29.65
CA PRO A 568 -4.25 13.60 30.98
C PRO A 568 -5.74 13.99 31.06
N PHE A 569 -6.38 13.70 32.19
CA PHE A 569 -7.75 14.10 32.44
C PHE A 569 -8.02 14.27 33.93
N THR A 570 -9.09 14.99 34.25
CA THR A 570 -9.59 15.19 35.62
C THR A 570 -11.02 14.62 35.71
N PRO A 571 -11.51 14.29 36.93
CA PRO A 571 -12.90 13.88 37.11
C PRO A 571 -13.92 14.92 36.62
N GLY A 572 -13.54 16.20 36.66
CA GLY A 572 -14.33 17.32 36.13
C GLY A 572 -14.29 17.50 34.61
N GLY A 573 -13.66 16.59 33.86
CA GLY A 573 -13.63 16.60 32.39
C GLY A 573 -12.58 17.52 31.75
N ARG A 574 -11.83 18.29 32.54
CA ARG A 574 -10.70 19.10 32.04
C ARG A 574 -9.46 18.23 31.83
N ALA A 575 -8.63 18.56 30.85
CA ALA A 575 -7.37 17.84 30.59
C ALA A 575 -6.35 18.00 31.73
N HIS A 576 -6.24 19.21 32.28
CA HIS A 576 -5.32 19.55 33.37
C HIS A 576 -6.05 20.09 34.59
N GLY A 577 -5.61 19.67 35.78
CA GLY A 577 -6.11 20.12 37.07
C GLY A 577 -5.02 20.15 38.14
N GLU A 578 -5.43 20.18 39.40
CA GLU A 578 -4.49 20.09 40.53
C GLU A 578 -3.88 18.69 40.66
N LEU A 579 -2.72 18.58 41.31
CA LEU A 579 -1.97 17.33 41.44
C LEU A 579 -2.81 16.17 41.97
N HIS A 580 -3.70 16.41 42.93
CA HIS A 580 -4.54 15.39 43.55
C HIS A 580 -5.75 14.98 42.70
N GLU A 581 -6.09 15.74 41.67
CA GLU A 581 -7.19 15.47 40.73
C GLU A 581 -6.70 15.01 39.36
N GLN A 582 -5.39 14.99 39.14
CA GLN A 582 -4.79 14.70 37.84
C GLN A 582 -4.69 13.19 37.59
N TYR A 583 -5.61 12.66 36.79
CA TYR A 583 -5.53 11.30 36.27
C TYR A 583 -4.78 11.28 34.94
N LYS A 584 -4.24 10.09 34.59
CA LYS A 584 -3.58 9.84 33.30
C LYS A 584 -4.14 8.56 32.72
N ARG A 585 -4.70 8.62 31.52
CA ARG A 585 -5.14 7.43 30.77
C ARG A 585 -4.04 7.02 29.80
N LYS A 586 -3.53 5.81 29.93
CA LYS A 586 -2.65 5.18 28.94
C LYS A 586 -3.48 4.32 28.01
N THR A 587 -3.46 4.66 26.73
CA THR A 587 -4.12 3.85 25.70
C THR A 587 -3.05 3.11 24.92
N ILE A 588 -3.08 1.78 25.02
CA ILE A 588 -2.22 0.87 24.27
C ILE A 588 -2.99 0.42 23.04
N LEU A 589 -2.39 0.64 21.87
CA LEU A 589 -2.90 0.27 20.56
C LEU A 589 -2.09 -0.91 20.04
N THR A 590 -2.77 -1.92 19.52
CA THR A 590 -2.14 -3.06 18.85
C THR A 590 -2.44 -2.98 17.36
N THR A 591 -1.40 -3.00 16.54
CA THR A 591 -1.52 -3.01 15.07
C THR A 591 -1.73 -4.42 14.53
N ALA A 592 -2.30 -4.53 13.32
CA ALA A 592 -2.48 -5.82 12.65
C ALA A 592 -1.15 -6.57 12.49
N ASN A 593 -0.15 -5.88 11.96
CA ASN A 593 1.20 -6.40 11.67
C ASN A 593 2.27 -5.62 12.45
N HIS A 594 3.48 -6.16 12.50
CA HIS A 594 4.63 -5.54 13.17
C HIS A 594 5.28 -4.47 12.29
N PHE A 595 5.83 -3.41 12.87
CA PHE A 595 6.75 -2.50 12.17
C PHE A 595 8.21 -2.98 12.31
N PRO A 596 9.05 -2.83 11.27
CA PRO A 596 8.70 -2.37 9.92
C PRO A 596 7.90 -3.42 9.13
N TYR A 597 7.16 -2.97 8.11
CA TYR A 597 6.32 -3.83 7.26
C TYR A 597 6.44 -3.42 5.79
N VAL A 598 5.75 -4.12 4.88
CA VAL A 598 5.65 -3.74 3.45
C VAL A 598 4.91 -2.41 3.23
N LYS A 599 4.30 -1.83 4.28
CA LYS A 599 3.56 -0.57 4.28
C LYS A 599 4.06 0.36 5.38
N THR A 600 3.98 1.68 5.13
CA THR A 600 4.34 2.74 6.09
C THR A 600 3.24 3.03 7.11
N ARG A 601 2.00 2.59 6.86
CA ARG A 601 0.90 2.64 7.83
C ARG A 601 0.25 1.28 8.03
N ILE A 602 -0.16 0.98 9.25
CA ILE A 602 -0.78 -0.30 9.63
C ILE A 602 -2.02 0.00 10.48
N GLN A 603 -3.11 -0.70 10.18
CA GLN A 603 -4.39 -0.54 10.87
C GLN A 603 -4.31 -0.99 12.33
N VAL A 604 -5.00 -0.27 13.22
CA VAL A 604 -5.16 -0.63 14.62
C VAL A 604 -6.30 -1.64 14.75
N ILE A 605 -6.03 -2.80 15.34
CA ILE A 605 -7.00 -3.89 15.49
C ILE A 605 -7.55 -4.03 16.91
N ASP A 606 -6.77 -3.60 17.92
CA ASP A 606 -7.13 -3.76 19.32
C ASP A 606 -6.66 -2.56 20.14
N ARG A 607 -7.42 -2.27 21.22
CA ARG A 607 -7.17 -1.15 22.13
C ARG A 607 -7.37 -1.57 23.57
N LYS A 608 -6.39 -1.25 24.40
CA LYS A 608 -6.43 -1.44 25.85
C LYS A 608 -6.20 -0.12 26.56
N GLN A 609 -7.11 0.25 27.46
CA GLN A 609 -6.99 1.47 28.25
C GLN A 609 -6.66 1.15 29.70
N ILE A 610 -5.68 1.85 30.24
CA ILE A 610 -5.25 1.76 31.64
C ILE A 610 -5.34 3.15 32.24
N VAL A 611 -6.20 3.33 33.24
CA VAL A 611 -6.32 4.59 33.97
C VAL A 611 -5.41 4.55 35.19
N LEU A 612 -4.54 5.55 35.30
CA LEU A 612 -3.67 5.75 36.45
C LEU A 612 -4.29 6.78 37.39
N THR A 613 -4.29 6.45 38.67
CA THR A 613 -4.69 7.35 39.75
C THR A 613 -3.66 8.46 39.96
N PRO A 614 -4.02 9.61 40.57
CA PRO A 614 -3.11 10.75 40.75
C PRO A 614 -1.78 10.40 41.43
N ILE A 615 -1.80 9.52 42.44
CA ILE A 615 -0.58 9.05 43.10
C ILE A 615 0.28 8.16 42.18
N GLU A 616 -0.33 7.37 41.29
CA GLU A 616 0.41 6.57 40.31
C GLU A 616 1.01 7.44 39.21
N VAL A 617 0.32 8.50 38.80
CA VAL A 617 0.86 9.53 37.89
C VAL A 617 2.12 10.15 38.50
N ALA A 618 2.03 10.58 39.75
CA ALA A 618 3.17 11.11 40.51
C ALA A 618 4.35 10.13 40.58
N ILE A 619 4.09 8.84 40.88
CA ILE A 619 5.13 7.81 40.91
C ILE A 619 5.82 7.70 39.56
N GLU A 620 5.05 7.62 38.48
CA GLU A 620 5.60 7.47 37.13
C GLU A 620 6.43 8.70 36.71
N ASP A 621 5.97 9.91 37.03
CA ASP A 621 6.68 11.14 36.68
C ASP A 621 8.02 11.25 37.41
N ILE A 622 8.06 10.89 38.70
CA ILE A 622 9.31 10.81 39.48
C ILE A 622 10.22 9.71 38.94
N GLN A 623 9.69 8.53 38.61
CA GLN A 623 10.48 7.45 38.02
C GLN A 623 11.07 7.84 36.67
N LYS A 624 10.28 8.50 35.80
CA LYS A 624 10.74 9.00 34.51
C LYS A 624 11.86 10.02 34.68
N LYS A 625 11.69 11.00 35.58
CA LYS A 625 12.75 11.99 35.90
C LYS A 625 14.01 11.35 36.47
N THR A 626 13.86 10.34 37.34
CA THR A 626 14.97 9.57 37.89
C THR A 626 15.75 8.83 36.80
N MET A 627 15.03 8.25 35.82
CA MET A 627 15.63 7.57 34.68
C MET A 627 16.34 8.54 33.72
N GLU A 628 15.72 9.67 33.38
CA GLU A 628 16.32 10.74 32.57
C GLU A 628 17.63 11.24 33.20
N LEU A 629 17.62 11.48 34.51
CA LEU A 629 18.80 11.91 35.26
C LEU A 629 19.87 10.81 35.31
N GLY A 630 19.46 9.55 35.50
CA GLY A 630 20.34 8.39 35.45
C GLY A 630 21.05 8.25 34.11
N GLN A 631 20.31 8.39 32.99
CA GLN A 631 20.85 8.35 31.64
C GLN A 631 21.84 9.48 31.38
N ALA A 632 21.49 10.73 31.73
CA ALA A 632 22.41 11.87 31.61
C ALA A 632 23.68 11.69 32.46
N THR A 633 23.56 11.06 33.64
CA THR A 633 24.70 10.78 34.52
C THR A 633 25.56 9.62 34.02
N GLN A 634 25.02 8.69 33.25
CA GLN A 634 25.76 7.53 32.70
C GLN A 634 26.27 7.75 31.26
N GLN A 635 25.89 8.85 30.63
CA GLN A 635 26.31 9.18 29.27
C GLN A 635 27.84 9.30 29.15
N GLU A 636 28.40 8.62 28.13
CA GLU A 636 29.81 8.65 27.73
C GLU A 636 29.91 8.92 26.21
N PRO A 637 30.63 9.96 25.76
CA PRO A 637 31.29 11.00 26.55
C PRO A 637 30.28 11.87 27.32
N PRO A 638 30.66 12.42 28.49
CA PRO A 638 29.75 13.19 29.32
C PRO A 638 29.35 14.52 28.64
N ASP A 639 28.06 14.81 28.60
CA ASP A 639 27.53 16.11 28.17
C ASP A 639 27.13 16.95 29.41
N PRO A 640 27.97 17.93 29.81
CA PRO A 640 27.68 18.74 30.99
C PRO A 640 26.43 19.60 30.82
N LYS A 641 26.08 20.02 29.59
CA LYS A 641 24.91 20.89 29.36
C LYS A 641 23.60 20.10 29.55
N ILE A 642 23.51 18.90 28.99
CA ILE A 642 22.33 18.03 29.16
C ILE A 642 22.18 17.65 30.64
N LEU A 643 23.29 17.25 31.29
CA LEU A 643 23.28 16.92 32.71
C LEU A 643 22.80 18.09 33.57
N GLN A 644 23.33 19.29 33.35
CA GLN A 644 22.92 20.51 34.07
C GLN A 644 21.46 20.86 33.83
N MET A 645 21.00 20.78 32.58
CA MET A 645 19.60 21.05 32.22
C MET A 645 18.63 20.11 32.96
N VAL A 646 18.90 18.80 32.95
CA VAL A 646 18.05 17.80 33.62
C VAL A 646 18.12 17.97 35.13
N LEU A 647 19.32 18.19 35.68
CA LEU A 647 19.55 18.36 37.12
C LEU A 647 18.88 19.62 37.68
N GLN A 648 18.98 20.74 36.96
CA GLN A 648 18.27 21.97 37.29
C GLN A 648 16.76 21.77 37.20
N GLY A 649 16.27 21.08 36.18
CA GLY A 649 14.86 20.72 36.05
C GLY A 649 14.33 19.78 37.16
N CYS A 650 15.21 19.13 37.92
CA CYS A 650 14.85 18.25 39.04
C CYS A 650 14.81 19.00 40.38
N ILE A 651 15.81 19.85 40.65
CA ILE A 651 16.06 20.41 42.00
C ILE A 651 15.84 21.94 42.04
N GLY A 652 15.95 22.60 40.88
CA GLY A 652 15.81 24.05 40.71
C GLY A 652 14.63 24.42 39.82
N THR A 653 13.50 23.73 39.97
CA THR A 653 12.27 24.05 39.22
C THR A 653 11.75 25.43 39.59
N THR A 654 11.69 26.34 38.62
CA THR A 654 11.19 27.71 38.80
C THR A 654 9.82 27.97 38.16
N VAL A 655 9.40 27.12 37.22
CA VAL A 655 8.21 27.35 36.38
C VAL A 655 7.06 26.37 36.69
N ASN A 656 7.36 25.07 36.88
CA ASN A 656 6.36 24.06 37.20
C ASN A 656 6.33 23.77 38.71
N GLN A 657 5.19 23.30 39.22
CA GLN A 657 5.08 22.76 40.58
C GLN A 657 6.08 21.60 40.73
N GLY A 658 7.21 21.86 41.40
CA GLY A 658 8.36 20.96 41.41
C GLY A 658 8.10 19.62 42.11
N PRO A 659 9.06 18.67 42.06
CA PRO A 659 8.92 17.36 42.72
C PRO A 659 8.60 17.42 44.22
N MET A 660 8.91 18.54 44.87
CA MET A 660 8.59 18.78 46.27
C MET A 660 7.08 18.89 46.53
N GLU A 661 6.32 19.53 45.63
CA GLU A 661 4.87 19.69 45.78
C GLU A 661 4.16 18.34 45.67
N ILE A 662 4.64 17.46 44.79
CA ILE A 662 4.18 16.07 44.70
C ILE A 662 4.34 15.36 46.04
N ALA A 663 5.49 15.52 46.70
CA ALA A 663 5.73 14.94 48.01
C ALA A 663 4.80 15.53 49.08
N LEU A 664 4.55 16.85 49.06
CA LEU A 664 3.65 17.50 50.01
C LEU A 664 2.21 17.04 49.85
N VAL A 665 1.69 16.96 48.62
CA VAL A 665 0.30 16.56 48.36
C VAL A 665 0.03 15.12 48.77
N PHE A 666 0.93 14.18 48.44
CA PHE A 666 0.67 12.75 48.62
C PHE A 666 1.27 12.12 49.89
N LEU A 667 2.24 12.77 50.53
CA LEU A 667 2.95 12.24 51.71
C LEU A 667 2.78 13.07 52.98
N SER A 668 2.18 14.27 52.95
CA SER A 668 1.95 15.09 54.15
C SER A 668 1.03 14.40 55.17
N GLU A 669 -0.03 13.72 54.71
CA GLU A 669 -0.97 12.97 55.57
C GLU A 669 -0.29 11.88 56.41
N LEU A 670 0.90 11.41 56.01
CA LEU A 670 1.68 10.43 56.77
C LEU A 670 2.41 11.05 57.97
N LEU A 671 2.75 12.35 57.91
CA LEU A 671 3.36 13.08 59.01
C LEU A 671 2.36 13.34 60.14
N GLU A 672 1.09 13.51 59.79
CA GLU A 672 0.00 13.81 60.73
C GLU A 672 -0.51 12.56 61.49
N GLY A 673 0.02 11.36 61.18
CA GLY A 673 -0.24 10.13 61.94
C GLY A 673 -1.66 9.57 61.78
N GLN A 674 -2.49 10.11 60.88
CA GLN A 674 -3.92 9.78 60.82
C GLN A 674 -4.22 8.44 60.12
N LYS A 675 -3.32 7.90 59.26
CA LYS A 675 -3.55 6.64 58.53
C LYS A 675 -2.27 5.83 58.28
N PRO A 676 -2.34 4.48 58.26
CA PRO A 676 -1.20 3.64 57.86
C PRO A 676 -0.87 3.88 56.37
N ALA A 677 0.43 3.92 56.06
CA ALA A 677 0.90 4.17 54.70
C ALA A 677 0.37 3.12 53.72
N THR A 678 -0.30 3.56 52.66
CA THR A 678 -0.73 2.67 51.58
C THR A 678 0.45 2.13 50.78
N LYS A 679 0.26 1.00 50.08
CA LYS A 679 1.29 0.41 49.21
C LYS A 679 1.84 1.42 48.19
N LEU A 680 0.98 2.26 47.61
CA LEU A 680 1.36 3.30 46.64
C LEU A 680 2.17 4.43 47.28
N GLN A 681 1.79 4.90 48.47
CA GLN A 681 2.58 5.88 49.22
C GLN A 681 3.97 5.36 49.59
N ASN A 682 4.09 4.10 50.01
CA ASN A 682 5.39 3.47 50.26
C ASN A 682 6.23 3.36 48.98
N LYS A 683 5.61 3.02 47.85
CA LYS A 683 6.28 3.00 46.54
C LYS A 683 6.79 4.40 46.15
N LEU A 684 5.97 5.44 46.32
CA LEU A 684 6.36 6.83 46.06
C LEU A 684 7.54 7.27 46.92
N ARG A 685 7.55 6.92 48.22
CA ARG A 685 8.68 7.19 49.13
C ARG A 685 9.98 6.53 48.65
N LEU A 686 9.92 5.27 48.22
CA LEU A 686 11.08 4.57 47.67
C LEU A 686 11.57 5.24 46.38
N CYS A 687 10.65 5.66 45.50
CA CYS A 687 10.98 6.42 44.29
C CYS A 687 11.68 7.74 44.62
N PHE A 688 11.19 8.51 45.60
CA PHE A 688 11.86 9.74 46.00
C PHE A 688 13.21 9.52 46.68
N LYS A 689 13.39 8.41 47.41
CA LYS A 689 14.69 8.03 47.99
C LYS A 689 15.71 7.74 46.89
N ASP A 690 15.32 7.00 45.85
CA ASP A 690 16.18 6.74 44.70
C ASP A 690 16.45 8.03 43.90
N PHE A 691 15.42 8.85 43.67
CA PHE A 691 15.55 10.16 43.02
C PHE A 691 16.56 11.06 43.74
N SER A 692 16.44 11.22 45.07
CA SER A 692 17.38 12.01 45.87
C SER A 692 18.81 11.49 45.76
N LYS A 693 19.01 10.16 45.78
CA LYS A 693 20.33 9.55 45.57
C LYS A 693 20.89 9.86 44.18
N LYS A 694 20.09 9.72 43.12
CA LYS A 694 20.50 10.03 41.75
C LYS A 694 20.81 11.51 41.55
N CYS A 695 20.08 12.41 42.20
CA CYS A 695 20.41 13.83 42.27
C CYS A 695 21.79 14.09 42.89
N ALA A 696 22.13 13.41 43.99
CA ALA A 696 23.45 13.52 44.61
C ALA A 696 24.56 13.00 43.68
N ASP A 697 24.35 11.86 43.03
CA ASP A 697 25.30 11.28 42.07
C ASP A 697 25.53 12.23 40.88
N ALA A 698 24.45 12.79 40.33
CA ALA A 698 24.50 13.77 39.24
C ALA A 698 25.22 15.06 39.63
N LEU A 699 24.98 15.59 40.84
CA LEU A 699 25.71 16.76 41.37
C LEU A 699 27.21 16.49 41.50
N ARG A 700 27.58 15.30 41.98
CA ARG A 700 28.99 14.89 42.09
C ARG A 700 29.63 14.78 40.72
N LYS A 701 28.94 14.19 39.74
CA LYS A 701 29.44 14.12 38.36
C LYS A 701 29.58 15.52 37.75
N ASN A 702 28.58 16.39 37.92
CA ASN A 702 28.64 17.76 37.41
C ASN A 702 29.81 18.55 38.01
N LYS A 703 30.07 18.42 39.31
CA LYS A 703 31.22 19.06 39.98
C LYS A 703 32.57 18.71 39.36
N ASN A 704 32.72 17.51 38.80
CA ASN A 704 33.93 17.07 38.13
C ASN A 704 34.02 17.56 36.67
N LEU A 705 32.92 18.03 36.08
CA LEU A 705 32.83 18.45 34.67
C LEU A 705 32.86 19.97 34.48
N ILE A 706 32.60 20.76 35.53
CA ILE A 706 32.52 22.23 35.44
C ILE A 706 33.88 22.94 35.40
N GLY A 707 33.92 24.08 34.72
CA GLY A 707 35.02 25.04 34.75
C GLY A 707 34.98 25.97 35.98
N ALA A 708 35.96 26.89 36.08
CA ALA A 708 36.02 27.87 37.17
C ALA A 708 34.86 28.88 37.15
N ASP A 709 34.33 29.15 35.96
CA ASP A 709 33.21 30.05 35.64
C ASP A 709 31.86 29.54 36.16
N GLN A 710 31.67 28.21 36.28
CA GLN A 710 30.41 27.60 36.69
C GLN A 710 30.37 27.17 38.18
N ARG A 711 31.40 27.52 38.98
CA ARG A 711 31.47 27.15 40.40
C ARG A 711 30.35 27.75 41.25
N ASP A 712 29.93 28.96 40.94
CA ASP A 712 28.82 29.62 41.66
C ASP A 712 27.49 28.96 41.37
N TYR A 713 27.27 28.58 40.11
CA TYR A 713 26.09 27.83 39.69
C TYR A 713 26.02 26.45 40.37
N GLN A 714 27.13 25.71 40.42
CA GLN A 714 27.19 24.44 41.15
C GLN A 714 26.91 24.62 42.65
N ARG A 715 27.46 25.67 43.29
CA ARG A 715 27.16 25.96 44.70
C ARG A 715 25.68 26.22 44.93
N GLU A 716 25.01 26.90 44.00
CA GLU A 716 23.58 27.14 44.11
C GLU A 716 22.75 25.86 43.90
N LEU A 717 23.13 24.99 42.96
CA LEU A 717 22.51 23.67 42.80
C LEU A 717 22.68 22.80 44.05
N GLU A 718 23.87 22.81 44.66
CA GLU A 718 24.13 22.12 45.93
C GLU A 718 23.23 22.68 47.04
N ARG A 719 23.10 24.00 47.18
CA ARG A 719 22.18 24.61 48.16
C ARG A 719 20.73 24.19 47.93
N ASN A 720 20.27 24.21 46.69
CA ASN A 720 18.91 23.79 46.32
C ASN A 720 18.69 22.31 46.67
N TYR A 721 19.68 21.45 46.45
CA TYR A 721 19.62 20.05 46.84
C TYR A 721 19.55 19.84 48.35
N HIS A 722 20.34 20.57 49.13
CA HIS A 722 20.27 20.49 50.60
C HIS A 722 18.90 20.96 51.11
N ARG A 723 18.35 22.04 50.53
CA ARG A 723 17.00 22.52 50.85
C ARG A 723 15.93 21.49 50.48
N PHE A 724 16.02 20.90 49.29
CA PHE A 724 15.11 19.85 48.82
C PHE A 724 15.16 18.63 49.73
N THR A 725 16.35 18.09 49.99
CA THR A 725 16.55 16.91 50.83
C THR A 725 16.13 17.17 52.27
N GLY A 726 16.42 18.35 52.83
CA GLY A 726 16.01 18.72 54.18
C GLY A 726 14.49 18.76 54.37
N ARG A 727 13.74 19.25 53.36
CA ARG A 727 12.26 19.23 53.40
C ARG A 727 11.67 17.86 53.09
N LEU A 728 12.35 17.06 52.28
CA LEU A 728 11.88 15.75 51.81
C LEU A 728 12.11 14.63 52.85
N MET A 729 13.22 14.68 53.61
CA MET A 729 13.59 13.66 54.59
C MET A 729 12.51 13.37 55.64
N PRO A 730 11.82 14.36 56.23
CA PRO A 730 10.70 14.13 57.13
C PRO A 730 9.56 13.31 56.49
N LEU A 731 9.27 13.55 55.20
CA LEU A 731 8.19 12.88 54.46
C LEU A 731 8.54 11.43 54.06
N ILE A 732 9.84 11.13 53.89
CA ILE A 732 10.32 9.82 53.43
C ILE A 732 10.70 8.89 54.58
N THR A 733 11.10 9.41 55.74
CA THR A 733 11.57 8.58 56.86
C THR A 733 10.39 8.09 57.69
N VAL A 734 10.25 6.77 57.88
CA VAL A 734 9.20 6.20 58.74
C VAL A 734 9.71 6.34 60.17
N ASN A 735 9.08 7.19 61.00
CA ASN A 735 9.25 7.10 62.44
C ASN A 735 8.52 5.83 62.94
N ASN A 736 9.12 4.66 62.71
CA ASN A 736 8.66 3.38 63.29
C ASN A 736 9.07 3.24 64.77
N VAL A 737 9.26 4.34 65.49
CA VAL A 737 9.86 4.32 66.83
C VAL A 737 8.81 4.13 67.94
N GLU A 738 7.51 4.28 67.69
CA GLU A 738 6.50 4.20 68.77
C GLU A 738 5.72 2.88 68.89
N ARG A 739 5.95 1.88 68.01
CA ARG A 739 5.23 0.58 68.10
C ARG A 739 6.01 -0.59 68.70
N LEU A 740 7.27 -0.41 69.08
CA LEU A 740 8.08 -1.46 69.73
C LEU A 740 8.28 -1.25 71.24
N SER A 741 7.76 -0.17 71.84
CA SER A 741 7.87 0.11 73.28
C SER A 741 6.65 -0.30 74.12
N HIS A 742 5.54 -0.77 73.51
CA HIS A 742 4.31 -1.10 74.23
C HIS A 742 3.95 -2.60 74.32
N THR A 743 4.79 -3.52 73.84
CA THR A 743 4.58 -4.97 74.01
C THR A 743 5.57 -5.66 74.96
N SER A 744 6.30 -4.87 75.77
CA SER A 744 7.15 -5.37 76.86
C SER A 744 6.78 -4.71 78.19
N ASN A 745 5.50 -4.82 78.59
CA ASN A 745 5.03 -4.76 79.97
C ASN A 745 3.50 -4.81 80.01
N LYS A 746 2.93 -6.03 79.97
CA LYS A 746 1.83 -6.49 80.82
C LYS A 746 1.50 -7.95 80.52
#